data_AF-A0A819L2N9-F1
#
_entry.id   AF-A0A819L2N9-F1
#
_cell.length_a   1.000
_cell.length_b   1.000
_cell.length_c   1.000
_cell.angle_alpha   90.00
_cell.angle_beta   90.00
_cell.angle_gamma   90.00
#
_symmetry.space_group_name_H-M   'P 1'
#
loop_
_entity.id
_entity.type
_entity.pdbx_description
1 polymer ?
#
loop_
_entity_poly.entity_id
_entity_poly.type
_entity_poly.pdbx_seq_one_letter_code
_entity_poly.pdbx_strand_id
1 'polypeptide(L)'
;MSLWCDKYRPKTFNELDYQLGQAELLQTIVASGDFPHFLIYGPSGVGKKTRITCLLHALYGDGVQSLRIENHEYETPSRKKIEITTIGSNFHTQVNPSDVGIYDRVVIQELIKTIAQTRQINSTEQRSFKVIVIVEVDKLTRDAQHGLRRTMEKYVGSCRLILCCNSTSRVIPAIRSRCLAVRVAAPTIDEISGVLKKVATIEGIQLPVDLANRIGEKSQRNLRRALLMLQTCVTQKVPLTKDQQIIEPDWEIYLRDTARMIGELQTPQRILEARERLYELIAHCIPAEVIFKGLLEELLANCDDLLKSQITQIAAEYEHRLRQGSKEIFHLEAFIAKFMCIYKQHMQSMAAAYVTAVAVVPRWEHTPAERMRLLGPLASVGSRVEFPCKTLEPSAQVPTSAHAVRVADIQIVAALGDSLTAANGAKAFSIIGVLINYRGVSYCIGGDGNLDSVITLPNIMRRFNSKLNGFSTGTGDHNSKTANFNVAKAGAVSNDMPAQAELLVNKMKTTLGARFDTEWKLVTFFIGGNDLCDSCKANTVYTASNFVKNVRRTLEILRDNMPRTIVNYITVLNVAELEDLHEGVVCQNMQLFLCDCAINKDTREIVRAHNLAYQKATNELLQDDSWYSGKVDFTIVVQPYMEHMTVPTTPAGLADFSYFAPDCFHFSQKGHEAAAIELWNNMMEPVGKKTHLWNLADTLHCPHNDHGFIYTNKNSN
;
A
#
# COMPACT_ATOMS: atom_id res chain seq x y z
N MET A 1 16.38 -33.35 -8.78
CA MET A 1 17.01 -33.02 -7.47
C MET A 1 16.01 -33.35 -6.38
N SER A 2 16.42 -34.07 -5.33
CA SER A 2 15.56 -34.32 -4.16
C SER A 2 15.35 -33.03 -3.35
N LEU A 3 14.13 -32.76 -2.91
CA LEU A 3 13.85 -31.64 -2.00
C LEU A 3 14.60 -31.85 -0.67
N TRP A 4 15.21 -30.78 -0.14
CA TRP A 4 15.99 -30.85 1.09
C TRP A 4 15.14 -31.26 2.29
N CYS A 5 13.86 -30.91 2.30
CA CYS A 5 12.93 -31.34 3.35
C CYS A 5 12.70 -32.85 3.41
N ASP A 6 12.93 -33.59 2.32
CA ASP A 6 12.85 -35.05 2.29
C ASP A 6 14.23 -35.69 2.43
N LYS A 7 15.26 -35.10 1.82
CA LYS A 7 16.67 -35.58 1.90
C LYS A 7 17.19 -35.59 3.33
N TYR A 8 16.92 -34.53 4.10
CA TYR A 8 17.42 -34.35 5.47
C TYR A 8 16.41 -34.72 6.54
N ARG A 9 15.35 -35.44 6.16
CA ARG A 9 14.30 -35.82 7.08
C ARG A 9 14.84 -36.87 8.07
N PRO A 10 14.76 -36.64 9.40
CA PRO A 10 15.14 -37.64 10.39
C PRO A 10 14.40 -38.96 10.20
N LYS A 11 15.12 -40.07 10.27
CA LYS A 11 14.58 -41.42 10.13
C LYS A 11 14.43 -42.13 11.47
N THR A 12 15.26 -41.76 12.44
CA THR A 12 15.32 -42.35 13.78
C THR A 12 15.06 -41.28 14.86
N PHE A 13 14.69 -41.71 16.08
CA PHE A 13 14.48 -40.77 17.20
C PHE A 13 15.76 -40.00 17.57
N ASN A 14 16.94 -40.62 17.41
CA ASN A 14 18.24 -40.01 17.72
C ASN A 14 18.63 -38.89 16.74
N GLU A 15 18.05 -38.89 15.54
CA GLU A 15 18.29 -37.87 14.52
C GLU A 15 17.39 -36.65 14.65
N LEU A 16 16.39 -36.68 15.54
CA LEU A 16 15.49 -35.55 15.74
C LEU A 16 16.25 -34.35 16.31
N ASP A 17 16.01 -33.18 15.73
CA ASP A 17 16.74 -31.96 16.12
C ASP A 17 16.10 -31.18 17.28
N TYR A 18 14.83 -31.45 17.60
CA TYR A 18 14.07 -30.67 18.58
C TYR A 18 13.00 -31.51 19.30
N GLN A 19 12.59 -31.04 20.48
CA GLN A 19 11.60 -31.66 21.37
C GLN A 19 12.06 -33.08 21.75
N LEU A 20 13.31 -33.18 22.21
CA LEU A 20 14.03 -34.42 22.51
C LEU A 20 13.40 -35.20 23.67
N GLY A 21 12.95 -34.53 24.74
CA GLY A 21 12.29 -35.20 25.86
C GLY A 21 10.99 -35.93 25.45
N GLN A 22 10.25 -35.41 24.46
CA GLN A 22 9.10 -36.15 23.90
C GLN A 22 9.55 -37.35 23.06
N ALA A 23 10.70 -37.26 22.38
CA ALA A 23 11.25 -38.38 21.62
C ALA A 23 11.67 -39.54 22.56
N GLU A 24 12.35 -39.23 23.67
CA GLU A 24 12.72 -40.20 24.70
C GLU A 24 11.51 -40.89 25.33
N LEU A 25 10.44 -40.12 25.62
CA LEU A 25 9.19 -40.69 26.12
C LEU A 25 8.57 -41.67 25.13
N LEU A 26 8.51 -41.30 23.84
CA LEU A 26 7.98 -42.19 22.80
C LEU A 26 8.82 -43.45 22.64
N GLN A 27 10.15 -43.33 22.74
CA GLN A 27 11.07 -44.46 22.70
C GLN A 27 10.84 -45.41 23.89
N THR A 28 10.63 -44.85 25.09
CA THR A 28 10.32 -45.62 26.30
C THR A 28 9.00 -46.38 26.16
N ILE A 29 7.98 -45.75 25.57
CA ILE A 29 6.67 -46.41 25.31
C ILE A 29 6.85 -47.59 24.35
N VAL A 30 7.60 -47.42 23.26
CA VAL A 30 7.87 -48.51 22.31
C VAL A 30 8.63 -49.67 22.98
N ALA A 31 9.59 -49.35 23.85
CA ALA A 31 10.36 -50.34 24.59
C ALA A 31 9.53 -51.13 25.61
N SER A 32 8.52 -50.49 26.23
CA SER A 32 7.64 -51.13 27.22
C SER A 32 6.78 -52.29 26.67
N GLY A 33 6.63 -52.37 25.34
CA GLY A 33 5.97 -53.47 24.65
C GLY A 33 4.45 -53.37 24.52
N ASP A 34 3.78 -52.54 25.34
CA ASP A 34 2.37 -52.20 25.17
C ASP A 34 2.20 -50.95 24.32
N PHE A 35 1.89 -51.14 23.03
CA PHE A 35 1.76 -50.05 22.06
C PHE A 35 0.30 -49.60 21.95
N PRO A 36 -0.08 -48.42 22.51
CA PRO A 36 -1.45 -47.93 22.43
C PRO A 36 -1.78 -47.39 21.04
N HIS A 37 -3.04 -47.04 20.81
CA HIS A 37 -3.39 -46.17 19.69
C HIS A 37 -2.85 -44.77 19.94
N PHE A 38 -2.34 -44.11 18.91
CA PHE A 38 -1.79 -42.75 19.01
C PHE A 38 -2.69 -41.73 18.33
N LEU A 39 -2.79 -40.54 18.93
CA LEU A 39 -3.33 -39.34 18.30
C LEU A 39 -2.25 -38.27 18.30
N ILE A 40 -1.55 -38.12 17.19
CA ILE A 40 -0.47 -37.14 17.00
C ILE A 40 -1.05 -35.90 16.34
N TYR A 41 -0.93 -34.75 17.01
CA TYR A 41 -1.54 -33.50 16.57
C TYR A 41 -0.64 -32.29 16.78
N GLY A 42 -0.90 -31.20 16.04
CA GLY A 42 -0.10 -29.98 16.07
C GLY A 42 -0.10 -29.26 14.72
N PRO A 43 0.52 -28.07 14.60
CA PRO A 43 0.51 -27.29 13.36
C PRO A 43 1.10 -28.02 12.13
N SER A 44 0.84 -27.53 10.93
CA SER A 44 1.43 -28.11 9.71
C SER A 44 2.95 -27.87 9.67
N GLY A 45 3.70 -28.83 9.14
CA GLY A 45 5.14 -28.69 8.91
C GLY A 45 6.05 -28.80 10.16
N VAL A 46 5.51 -29.14 11.32
CA VAL A 46 6.25 -29.28 12.60
C VAL A 46 6.84 -30.67 12.85
N GLY A 47 6.93 -31.53 11.84
CA GLY A 47 7.55 -32.86 11.99
C GLY A 47 6.64 -33.99 12.49
N LYS A 48 5.31 -33.82 12.55
CA LYS A 48 4.36 -34.90 12.94
C LYS A 48 4.59 -36.22 12.18
N LYS A 49 4.58 -36.15 10.84
CA LYS A 49 4.80 -37.33 9.99
C LYS A 49 6.20 -37.92 10.19
N THR A 50 7.21 -37.10 10.45
CA THR A 50 8.59 -37.55 10.75
C THR A 50 8.63 -38.36 12.04
N ARG A 51 7.96 -37.88 13.10
CA ARG A 51 7.85 -38.60 14.37
C ARG A 51 7.08 -39.91 14.23
N ILE A 52 6.05 -39.97 13.38
CA ILE A 52 5.37 -41.22 13.03
C ILE A 52 6.33 -42.22 12.37
N THR A 53 7.12 -41.76 11.39
CA THR A 53 8.13 -42.60 10.75
C THR A 53 9.18 -43.10 11.74
N CYS A 54 9.67 -42.24 12.64
CA CYS A 54 10.61 -42.64 13.71
C CYS A 54 9.98 -43.66 14.67
N LEU A 55 8.70 -43.49 15.01
CA LEU A 55 7.96 -44.41 15.87
C LEU A 55 7.80 -45.79 15.22
N LEU A 56 7.47 -45.83 13.94
CA LEU A 56 7.38 -47.06 13.17
C LEU A 56 8.74 -47.74 13.02
N HIS A 57 9.80 -46.96 12.76
CA HIS A 57 11.17 -47.46 12.69
C HIS A 57 11.64 -48.07 14.01
N ALA A 58 11.36 -47.41 15.15
CA ALA A 58 11.66 -47.98 16.46
C ALA A 58 10.88 -49.27 16.76
N LEU A 59 9.70 -49.46 16.15
CA LEU A 59 8.84 -50.62 16.39
C LEU A 59 9.18 -51.83 15.51
N TYR A 60 9.54 -51.60 14.24
CA TYR A 60 9.72 -52.66 13.23
C TYR A 60 11.08 -52.64 12.51
N GLY A 61 11.95 -51.69 12.82
CA GLY A 61 13.28 -51.54 12.21
C GLY A 61 13.26 -50.96 10.79
N ASP A 62 14.35 -51.18 10.06
CA ASP A 62 14.60 -50.54 8.75
C ASP A 62 13.62 -50.97 7.65
N GLY A 63 13.01 -52.15 7.76
CA GLY A 63 12.07 -52.68 6.76
C GLY A 63 10.80 -51.83 6.58
N VAL A 64 10.54 -50.88 7.49
CA VAL A 64 9.47 -49.87 7.38
C VAL A 64 9.70 -48.91 6.22
N GLN A 65 10.95 -48.67 5.84
CA GLN A 65 11.31 -47.71 4.78
C GLN A 65 11.03 -48.25 3.38
N SER A 66 10.85 -49.56 3.22
CA SER A 66 10.48 -50.21 1.97
C SER A 66 8.99 -50.00 1.67
N LEU A 67 8.65 -48.80 1.19
CA LEU A 67 7.29 -48.40 0.88
C LEU A 67 6.89 -48.86 -0.53
N ARG A 68 5.62 -49.25 -0.67
CA ARG A 68 4.92 -49.58 -1.91
C ARG A 68 3.66 -48.73 -2.00
N ILE A 69 3.32 -48.35 -3.22
CA ILE A 69 2.07 -47.65 -3.51
C ILE A 69 1.08 -48.71 -3.96
N GLU A 70 -0.06 -48.80 -3.28
CA GLU A 70 -1.13 -49.74 -3.59
C GLU A 70 -2.42 -48.95 -3.83
N ASN A 71 -3.07 -49.21 -4.96
CA ASN A 71 -4.39 -48.66 -5.26
C ASN A 71 -5.47 -49.66 -4.87
N HIS A 72 -6.45 -49.18 -4.12
CA HIS A 72 -7.57 -49.97 -3.63
C HIS A 72 -8.86 -49.41 -4.23
N GLU A 73 -9.66 -50.28 -4.86
CA GLU A 73 -11.01 -49.93 -5.34
C GLU A 73 -12.06 -50.33 -4.31
N TYR A 74 -12.96 -49.40 -3.98
CA TYR A 74 -14.09 -49.61 -3.10
C TYR A 74 -15.39 -49.31 -3.84
N GLU A 75 -16.41 -50.14 -3.61
CA GLU A 75 -17.75 -49.91 -4.12
C GLU A 75 -18.64 -49.25 -3.06
N THR A 76 -19.27 -48.14 -3.43
CA THR A 76 -20.23 -47.44 -2.56
C THR A 76 -21.58 -48.15 -2.53
N PRO A 77 -22.45 -47.87 -1.54
CA PRO A 77 -23.83 -48.36 -1.53
C PRO A 77 -24.64 -48.01 -2.79
N SER A 78 -24.25 -46.94 -3.49
CA SER A 78 -24.83 -46.50 -4.77
C SER A 78 -24.15 -47.12 -6.01
N ARG A 79 -23.32 -48.16 -5.86
CA ARG A 79 -22.54 -48.83 -6.93
C ARG A 79 -21.55 -47.95 -7.68
N LYS A 80 -21.23 -46.77 -7.14
CA LYS A 80 -20.12 -45.94 -7.64
C LYS A 80 -18.81 -46.53 -7.13
N LYS A 81 -17.86 -46.78 -8.03
CA LYS A 81 -16.49 -47.18 -7.70
C LYS A 81 -15.66 -45.97 -7.29
N ILE A 82 -14.87 -46.14 -6.24
CA ILE A 82 -13.96 -45.13 -5.71
C ILE A 82 -12.59 -45.76 -5.57
N GLU A 83 -11.57 -45.11 -6.10
CA GLU A 83 -10.19 -45.52 -5.95
C GLU A 83 -9.52 -44.67 -4.86
N ILE A 84 -8.76 -45.32 -3.97
CA ILE A 84 -7.86 -44.61 -3.06
C ILE A 84 -6.47 -45.23 -3.10
N THR A 85 -5.47 -44.36 -3.15
CA THR A 85 -4.08 -44.75 -3.07
C THR A 85 -3.64 -44.84 -1.62
N THR A 86 -3.03 -45.96 -1.27
CA THR A 86 -2.41 -46.19 0.04
C THR A 86 -0.91 -46.37 -0.13
N ILE A 87 -0.15 -45.90 0.86
CA ILE A 87 1.30 -46.05 0.89
C ILE A 87 1.61 -46.99 2.04
N GLY A 88 2.09 -48.19 1.73
CA GLY A 88 2.28 -49.23 2.74
C GLY A 88 3.64 -49.88 2.67
N SER A 89 4.08 -50.43 3.79
CA SER A 89 5.12 -51.44 3.85
C SER A 89 4.49 -52.76 4.31
N ASN A 90 5.31 -53.79 4.49
CA ASN A 90 4.87 -55.04 5.10
C ASN A 90 4.28 -54.84 6.51
N PHE A 91 4.72 -53.79 7.23
CA PHE A 91 4.41 -53.58 8.65
C PHE A 91 3.40 -52.48 8.95
N HIS A 92 3.17 -51.56 8.00
CA HIS A 92 2.21 -50.49 8.19
C HIS A 92 1.58 -50.05 6.89
N THR A 93 0.40 -49.44 6.97
CA THR A 93 -0.28 -48.84 5.82
C THR A 93 -0.69 -47.42 6.19
N GLN A 94 -0.29 -46.45 5.36
CA GLN A 94 -0.69 -45.05 5.44
C GLN A 94 -1.78 -44.76 4.42
N VAL A 95 -2.84 -44.08 4.86
CA VAL A 95 -3.96 -43.68 4.01
C VAL A 95 -4.43 -42.26 4.36
N ASN A 96 -4.95 -41.54 3.36
CA ASN A 96 -5.69 -40.30 3.57
C ASN A 96 -7.15 -40.44 3.12
N PRO A 97 -8.05 -40.93 3.99
CA PRO A 97 -9.43 -41.22 3.60
C PRO A 97 -10.26 -39.97 3.30
N SER A 98 -9.77 -38.75 3.61
CA SER A 98 -10.48 -37.53 3.25
C SER A 98 -10.49 -37.27 1.74
N ASP A 99 -9.60 -37.90 0.98
CA ASP A 99 -9.47 -37.69 -0.47
C ASP A 99 -10.72 -38.19 -1.23
N VAL A 100 -11.51 -39.08 -0.62
CA VAL A 100 -12.75 -39.61 -1.18
C VAL A 100 -14.01 -38.88 -0.71
N GLY A 101 -13.84 -37.73 -0.03
CA GLY A 101 -14.93 -36.87 0.42
C GLY A 101 -15.92 -37.58 1.35
N ILE A 102 -17.21 -37.53 1.01
CA ILE A 102 -18.31 -38.08 1.85
C ILE A 102 -18.32 -39.61 1.96
N TYR A 103 -17.51 -40.31 1.16
CA TYR A 103 -17.46 -41.78 1.14
C TYR A 103 -16.35 -42.36 2.03
N ASP A 104 -15.66 -41.48 2.77
CA ASP A 104 -14.59 -41.82 3.72
C ASP A 104 -14.98 -42.92 4.72
N ARG A 105 -16.25 -42.98 5.13
CA ARG A 105 -16.79 -44.02 6.02
C ARG A 105 -16.59 -45.44 5.47
N VAL A 106 -16.85 -45.65 4.18
CA VAL A 106 -16.77 -46.98 3.55
C VAL A 106 -15.32 -47.42 3.50
N VAL A 107 -14.44 -46.52 3.06
CA VAL A 107 -12.99 -46.76 2.97
C VAL A 107 -12.41 -47.12 4.34
N ILE A 108 -12.72 -46.35 5.38
CA ILE A 108 -12.24 -46.62 6.74
C ILE A 108 -12.65 -48.02 7.23
N GLN A 109 -13.90 -48.42 7.00
CA GLN A 109 -14.40 -49.69 7.52
C GLN A 109 -13.81 -50.89 6.78
N GLU A 110 -13.81 -50.85 5.45
CA GLU A 110 -13.30 -51.96 4.64
C GLU A 110 -11.78 -52.04 4.68
N LEU A 111 -11.04 -50.92 4.62
CA LEU A 111 -9.58 -50.93 4.71
C LEU A 111 -9.09 -51.54 6.04
N ILE A 112 -9.64 -51.09 7.17
CA ILE A 112 -9.24 -51.61 8.49
C ILE A 112 -9.60 -53.09 8.61
N LYS A 113 -10.76 -53.51 8.06
CA LYS A 113 -11.19 -54.90 8.05
C LYS A 113 -10.26 -55.79 7.21
N THR A 114 -9.90 -55.37 6.00
CA THR A 114 -8.96 -56.10 5.13
C THR A 114 -7.59 -56.23 5.77
N ILE A 115 -7.09 -55.14 6.37
CA ILE A 115 -5.79 -55.14 7.07
C ILE A 115 -5.85 -56.02 8.32
N ALA A 116 -6.94 -55.96 9.10
CA ALA A 116 -7.11 -56.77 10.30
C ALA A 116 -7.23 -58.29 10.00
N GLN A 117 -7.69 -58.66 8.80
CA GLN A 117 -7.73 -60.04 8.31
C GLN A 117 -6.36 -60.54 7.81
N THR A 118 -5.45 -59.63 7.48
CA THR A 118 -4.11 -59.98 6.99
C THR A 118 -3.23 -60.38 8.17
N ARG A 119 -3.13 -61.69 8.45
CA ARG A 119 -2.30 -62.21 9.55
C ARG A 119 -0.82 -62.17 9.17
N GLN A 120 0.03 -61.62 10.04
CA GLN A 120 1.48 -61.65 9.83
C GLN A 120 1.98 -63.09 10.01
N ILE A 121 2.73 -63.59 9.01
CA ILE A 121 3.17 -64.99 8.93
C ILE A 121 4.34 -65.29 9.89
N ASN A 122 5.11 -64.26 10.30
CA ASN A 122 6.29 -64.38 11.18
C ASN A 122 6.10 -63.69 12.55
N SER A 123 5.17 -64.17 13.37
CA SER A 123 4.86 -63.57 14.69
C SER A 123 5.93 -63.81 15.78
N THR A 124 6.99 -64.56 15.50
CA THR A 124 8.00 -64.98 16.50
C THR A 124 9.13 -63.97 16.68
N GLU A 125 9.43 -63.18 15.64
CA GLU A 125 10.47 -62.12 15.66
C GLU A 125 9.87 -60.70 15.61
N GLN A 126 8.57 -60.59 15.33
CA GLN A 126 7.88 -59.32 15.08
C GLN A 126 6.61 -59.18 15.92
N ARG A 127 6.19 -57.93 16.17
CA ARG A 127 4.97 -57.63 16.95
C ARG A 127 3.74 -58.22 16.25
N SER A 128 2.81 -58.79 17.01
CA SER A 128 1.64 -59.52 16.50
C SER A 128 0.57 -58.67 15.79
N PHE A 129 0.79 -57.38 15.61
CA PHE A 129 -0.17 -56.43 15.04
C PHE A 129 0.44 -55.61 13.91
N LYS A 130 -0.39 -55.13 12.98
CA LYS A 130 -0.01 -54.18 11.92
C LYS A 130 -0.43 -52.75 12.31
N VAL A 131 0.37 -51.74 11.93
CA VAL A 131 0.02 -50.34 12.19
C VAL A 131 -0.70 -49.70 11.01
N ILE A 132 -1.79 -48.97 11.26
CA ILE A 132 -2.48 -48.18 10.23
C ILE A 132 -2.35 -46.70 10.60
N VAL A 133 -1.76 -45.93 9.68
CA VAL A 133 -1.58 -44.49 9.83
C VAL A 133 -2.67 -43.77 9.04
N ILE A 134 -3.57 -43.10 9.74
CA ILE A 134 -4.63 -42.30 9.11
C ILE A 134 -4.22 -40.83 9.23
N VAL A 135 -4.04 -40.17 8.10
CA VAL A 135 -3.68 -38.75 8.02
C VAL A 135 -4.93 -37.90 7.86
N GLU A 136 -4.87 -36.64 8.31
CA GLU A 136 -5.95 -35.65 8.22
C GLU A 136 -7.27 -36.10 8.85
N VAL A 137 -7.18 -36.78 10.00
CA VAL A 137 -8.34 -37.32 10.75
C VAL A 137 -9.35 -36.22 11.13
N ASP A 138 -8.89 -34.98 11.26
CA ASP A 138 -9.72 -33.79 11.49
C ASP A 138 -10.61 -33.39 10.30
N LYS A 139 -10.36 -33.93 9.11
CA LYS A 139 -11.20 -33.76 7.91
C LYS A 139 -12.20 -34.90 7.70
N LEU A 140 -12.13 -35.98 8.48
CA LEU A 140 -13.09 -37.09 8.37
C LEU A 140 -14.49 -36.65 8.82
N THR A 141 -15.50 -37.16 8.11
CA THR A 141 -16.91 -37.02 8.49
C THR A 141 -17.16 -37.62 9.87
N ARG A 142 -18.15 -37.08 10.59
CA ARG A 142 -18.53 -37.62 11.92
C ARG A 142 -18.93 -39.10 11.83
N ASP A 143 -19.59 -39.49 10.75
CA ASP A 143 -19.99 -40.88 10.51
C ASP A 143 -18.79 -41.81 10.27
N ALA A 144 -17.78 -41.34 9.52
CA ALA A 144 -16.52 -42.05 9.38
C ALA A 144 -15.79 -42.18 10.72
N GLN A 145 -15.76 -41.12 11.54
CA GLN A 145 -15.17 -41.18 12.88
C GLN A 145 -15.91 -42.15 13.81
N HIS A 146 -17.24 -42.20 13.78
CA HIS A 146 -18.02 -43.21 14.51
C HIS A 146 -17.81 -44.63 13.96
N GLY A 147 -17.59 -44.77 12.64
CA GLY A 147 -17.17 -46.01 12.01
C GLY A 147 -15.79 -46.46 12.50
N LEU A 148 -14.83 -45.53 12.55
CA LEU A 148 -13.47 -45.72 13.02
C LEU A 148 -13.42 -46.16 14.48
N ARG A 149 -14.20 -45.50 15.35
CA ARG A 149 -14.31 -45.90 16.76
C ARG A 149 -14.70 -47.38 16.91
N ARG A 150 -15.71 -47.84 16.15
CA ARG A 150 -16.18 -49.23 16.21
C ARG A 150 -15.12 -50.21 15.71
N THR A 151 -14.38 -49.86 14.65
CA THR A 151 -13.33 -50.74 14.12
C THR A 151 -12.10 -50.77 15.03
N MET A 152 -11.76 -49.66 15.68
CA MET A 152 -10.71 -49.59 16.71
C MET A 152 -10.96 -50.59 17.84
N GLU A 153 -12.17 -50.62 18.39
CA GLU A 153 -12.54 -51.53 19.49
C GLU A 153 -12.54 -52.99 19.02
N LYS A 154 -13.06 -53.25 17.82
CA LYS A 154 -13.20 -54.62 17.29
C LYS A 154 -11.86 -55.29 16.96
N TYR A 155 -10.89 -54.52 16.45
CA TYR A 155 -9.64 -55.08 15.89
C TYR A 155 -8.38 -54.66 16.65
N VAL A 156 -8.51 -54.20 17.90
CA VAL A 156 -7.40 -53.75 18.76
C VAL A 156 -6.26 -54.79 18.92
N GLY A 157 -6.59 -56.09 18.84
CA GLY A 157 -5.63 -57.18 18.96
C GLY A 157 -4.80 -57.45 17.69
N SER A 158 -5.33 -57.14 16.51
CA SER A 158 -4.66 -57.40 15.22
C SER A 158 -4.09 -56.13 14.57
N CYS A 159 -4.60 -54.95 14.92
CA CYS A 159 -4.14 -53.69 14.36
C CYS A 159 -4.09 -52.56 15.39
N ARG A 160 -3.10 -51.68 15.22
CA ARG A 160 -2.93 -50.45 16.01
C ARG A 160 -3.02 -49.24 15.11
N LEU A 161 -3.75 -48.21 15.56
CA LEU A 161 -3.93 -46.99 14.79
C LEU A 161 -3.00 -45.88 15.27
N ILE A 162 -2.44 -45.14 14.31
CA ILE A 162 -1.82 -43.84 14.52
C ILE A 162 -2.63 -42.81 13.75
N LEU A 163 -3.30 -41.94 14.47
CA LEU A 163 -4.13 -40.86 13.94
C LEU A 163 -3.31 -39.58 13.88
N CYS A 164 -3.22 -38.95 12.72
CA CYS A 164 -2.50 -37.69 12.53
C CYS A 164 -3.47 -36.59 12.10
N CYS A 165 -3.53 -35.49 12.86
CA CYS A 165 -4.36 -34.33 12.51
C CYS A 165 -3.64 -33.01 12.81
N ASN A 166 -4.19 -31.88 12.36
CA ASN A 166 -3.65 -30.58 12.73
C ASN A 166 -4.25 -30.09 14.05
N SER A 167 -5.57 -30.24 14.21
CA SER A 167 -6.31 -29.87 15.41
C SER A 167 -7.15 -31.04 15.94
N THR A 168 -7.27 -31.13 17.27
CA THR A 168 -8.11 -32.14 17.94
C THR A 168 -9.56 -31.69 18.12
N SER A 169 -9.91 -30.46 17.73
CA SER A 169 -11.25 -29.90 17.95
C SER A 169 -12.34 -30.63 17.18
N ARG A 170 -12.03 -31.12 15.97
CA ARG A 170 -12.97 -31.86 15.10
C ARG A 170 -12.99 -33.37 15.33
N VAL A 171 -12.10 -33.88 16.18
CA VAL A 171 -12.04 -35.30 16.51
C VAL A 171 -13.00 -35.61 17.65
N ILE A 172 -13.92 -36.56 17.44
CA ILE A 172 -14.94 -36.90 18.44
C ILE A 172 -14.30 -37.35 19.76
N PRO A 173 -14.88 -36.99 20.93
CA PRO A 173 -14.35 -37.36 22.24
C PRO A 173 -14.10 -38.86 22.40
N ALA A 174 -14.94 -39.70 21.79
CA ALA A 174 -14.81 -41.16 21.85
C ALA A 174 -13.48 -41.67 21.27
N ILE A 175 -12.98 -41.08 20.18
CA ILE A 175 -11.67 -41.43 19.63
C ILE A 175 -10.56 -40.91 20.55
N ARG A 176 -10.65 -39.65 21.00
CA ARG A 176 -9.63 -39.03 21.86
C ARG A 176 -9.38 -39.83 23.15
N SER A 177 -10.44 -40.32 23.78
CA SER A 177 -10.35 -41.14 24.99
C SER A 177 -9.66 -42.50 24.81
N ARG A 178 -9.51 -42.98 23.56
CA ARG A 178 -8.96 -44.30 23.22
C ARG A 178 -7.56 -44.22 22.62
N CYS A 179 -7.01 -43.02 22.50
CA CYS A 179 -5.69 -42.79 21.95
C CYS A 179 -4.82 -42.04 22.95
N LEU A 180 -3.54 -42.40 23.00
CA LEU A 180 -2.53 -41.58 23.64
C LEU A 180 -2.32 -40.32 22.79
N ALA A 181 -2.69 -39.18 23.35
CA ALA A 181 -2.61 -37.89 22.67
C ALA A 181 -1.18 -37.31 22.78
N VAL A 182 -0.54 -37.11 21.62
CA VAL A 182 0.82 -36.58 21.52
C VAL A 182 0.79 -35.25 20.78
N ARG A 183 1.00 -34.16 21.52
CA ARG A 183 1.08 -32.80 20.96
C ARG A 183 2.48 -32.53 20.45
N VAL A 184 2.61 -32.29 19.15
CA VAL A 184 3.86 -31.82 18.54
C VAL A 184 3.76 -30.31 18.37
N ALA A 185 4.43 -29.57 19.26
CA ALA A 185 4.49 -28.10 19.19
C ALA A 185 5.32 -27.63 17.98
N ALA A 186 5.03 -26.44 17.48
CA ALA A 186 5.89 -25.80 16.48
C ALA A 186 7.27 -25.52 17.09
N PRO A 187 8.38 -25.77 16.37
CA PRO A 187 9.71 -25.46 16.86
C PRO A 187 9.89 -23.95 17.07
N THR A 188 10.78 -23.55 17.98
CA THR A 188 11.15 -22.14 18.17
C THR A 188 11.96 -21.64 16.97
N ILE A 189 12.10 -20.32 16.85
CA ILE A 189 12.90 -19.73 15.76
C ILE A 189 14.36 -20.20 15.87
N ASP A 190 14.90 -20.27 17.10
CA ASP A 190 16.27 -20.76 17.35
C ASP A 190 16.45 -22.23 16.98
N GLU A 191 15.47 -23.09 17.30
CA GLU A 191 15.47 -24.49 16.87
C GLU A 191 15.45 -24.62 15.35
N ILE A 192 14.61 -23.83 14.66
CA ILE A 192 14.58 -23.79 13.20
C ILE A 192 15.93 -23.33 12.65
N SER A 193 16.48 -22.23 13.15
CA SER A 193 17.80 -21.71 12.75
C SER A 193 18.91 -22.74 12.97
N GLY A 194 18.84 -23.54 14.05
CA GLY A 194 19.74 -24.67 14.30
C GLY A 194 19.67 -25.73 13.21
N VAL A 195 18.47 -26.16 12.83
CA VAL A 195 18.26 -27.13 11.74
C VAL A 195 18.76 -26.57 10.40
N LEU A 196 18.45 -25.31 10.09
CA LEU A 196 18.90 -24.67 8.84
C LEU A 196 20.42 -24.61 8.75
N LYS A 197 21.11 -24.26 9.85
CA LYS A 197 22.59 -24.25 9.91
C LYS A 197 23.18 -25.66 9.76
N LYS A 198 22.58 -26.66 10.39
CA LYS A 198 22.98 -28.07 10.24
C LYS A 198 22.92 -28.51 8.78
N VAL A 199 21.79 -28.25 8.11
CA VAL A 199 21.60 -28.59 6.70
C VAL A 199 22.56 -27.81 5.80
N ALA A 200 22.74 -26.50 6.02
CA ALA A 200 23.67 -25.69 5.25
C ALA A 200 25.11 -26.19 5.38
N THR A 201 25.52 -26.60 6.58
CA THR A 201 26.85 -27.16 6.84
C THR A 201 27.07 -28.47 6.09
N ILE A 202 26.06 -29.35 6.06
CA ILE A 202 26.13 -30.63 5.31
C ILE A 202 26.24 -30.38 3.80
N GLU A 203 25.57 -29.36 3.28
CA GLU A 203 25.67 -28.94 1.87
C GLU A 203 26.93 -28.11 1.56
N GLY A 204 27.81 -27.87 2.55
CA GLY A 204 29.05 -27.10 2.36
C GLY A 204 28.84 -25.59 2.19
N ILE A 205 27.70 -25.06 2.65
CA ILE A 205 27.29 -23.67 2.49
C ILE A 205 27.38 -22.93 3.83
N GLN A 206 28.00 -21.75 3.82
CA GLN A 206 27.98 -20.86 4.98
C GLN A 206 26.65 -20.09 5.01
N LEU A 207 25.82 -20.37 6.02
CA LEU A 207 24.55 -19.67 6.25
C LEU A 207 24.73 -18.59 7.33
N PRO A 208 24.60 -17.29 7.00
CA PRO A 208 24.62 -16.22 7.99
C PRO A 208 23.49 -16.38 9.02
N VAL A 209 23.79 -16.08 10.29
CA VAL A 209 22.81 -16.20 11.39
C VAL A 209 21.60 -15.29 11.17
N ASP A 210 21.84 -14.06 10.70
CA ASP A 210 20.80 -13.07 10.39
C ASP A 210 19.81 -13.61 9.35
N LEU A 211 20.32 -14.24 8.28
CA LEU A 211 19.48 -14.84 7.24
C LEU A 211 18.71 -16.06 7.77
N ALA A 212 19.33 -16.91 8.61
CA ALA A 212 18.66 -18.05 9.22
C ALA A 212 17.46 -17.63 10.08
N ASN A 213 17.64 -16.58 10.91
CA ASN A 213 16.58 -16.05 11.76
C ASN A 213 15.43 -15.44 10.94
N ARG A 214 15.75 -14.65 9.89
CA ARG A 214 14.75 -14.09 8.96
C ARG A 214 13.95 -15.19 8.25
N ILE A 215 14.60 -16.29 7.84
CA ILE A 215 13.90 -17.45 7.27
C ILE A 215 13.00 -18.11 8.33
N GLY A 216 13.49 -18.26 9.57
CA GLY A 216 12.72 -18.78 10.69
C GLY A 216 11.43 -17.99 10.95
N GLU A 217 11.52 -16.65 10.98
CA GLU A 217 10.38 -15.74 11.12
C GLU A 217 9.41 -15.83 9.93
N LYS A 218 9.91 -15.68 8.69
CA LYS A 218 9.10 -15.76 7.46
C LYS A 218 8.45 -17.12 7.24
N SER A 219 9.00 -18.19 7.82
CA SER A 219 8.40 -19.52 7.75
C SER A 219 7.15 -19.67 8.63
N GLN A 220 6.82 -18.70 9.48
CA GLN A 220 5.75 -18.78 10.48
C GLN A 220 5.86 -20.04 11.36
N ARG A 221 7.09 -20.37 11.76
CA ARG A 221 7.44 -21.57 12.55
C ARG A 221 7.08 -22.90 11.86
N ASN A 222 7.05 -22.92 10.53
CA ASN A 222 6.87 -24.13 9.73
C ASN A 222 8.22 -24.59 9.17
N LEU A 223 8.77 -25.67 9.74
CA LEU A 223 10.11 -26.15 9.38
C LEU A 223 10.22 -26.62 7.93
N ARG A 224 9.17 -27.24 7.37
CA ARG A 224 9.15 -27.61 5.95
C ARG A 224 9.30 -26.37 5.06
N ARG A 225 8.53 -25.32 5.36
CA ARG A 225 8.59 -24.03 4.64
C ARG A 225 9.97 -23.39 4.79
N ALA A 226 10.55 -23.38 5.99
CA ALA A 226 11.89 -22.85 6.24
C ALA A 226 12.98 -23.55 5.40
N LEU A 227 12.96 -24.89 5.34
CA LEU A 227 13.92 -25.67 4.55
C LEU A 227 13.79 -25.42 3.05
N LEU A 228 12.55 -25.31 2.55
CA LEU A 228 12.29 -24.98 1.15
C LEU A 228 12.74 -23.55 0.82
N MET A 229 12.48 -22.57 1.70
CA MET A 229 12.95 -21.19 1.55
C MET A 229 14.48 -21.13 1.49
N LEU A 230 15.18 -21.85 2.36
CA LEU A 230 16.64 -21.94 2.32
C LEU A 230 17.14 -22.55 1.00
N GLN A 231 16.55 -23.67 0.57
CA GLN A 231 16.89 -24.32 -0.69
C GLN A 231 16.70 -23.37 -1.89
N THR A 232 15.62 -22.58 -1.88
CA THR A 232 15.35 -21.56 -2.90
C THR A 232 16.38 -20.44 -2.88
N CYS A 233 16.74 -19.91 -1.70
CA CYS A 233 17.79 -18.88 -1.58
C CYS A 233 19.15 -19.36 -2.12
N VAL A 234 19.51 -20.62 -1.84
CA VAL A 234 20.74 -21.24 -2.34
C VAL A 234 20.70 -21.40 -3.86
N THR A 235 19.55 -21.84 -4.40
CA THR A 235 19.39 -22.01 -5.85
C THR A 235 19.49 -20.67 -6.60
N GLN A 236 19.08 -19.57 -5.96
CA GLN A 236 19.13 -18.24 -6.53
C GLN A 236 20.54 -17.66 -6.59
N LYS A 237 21.29 -17.74 -5.47
CA LYS A 237 22.61 -17.12 -5.35
C LYS A 237 23.44 -17.78 -4.25
N VAL A 238 24.71 -18.05 -4.57
CA VAL A 238 25.76 -18.45 -3.63
C VAL A 238 27.00 -17.57 -3.91
N PRO A 239 27.71 -17.02 -2.90
CA PRO A 239 27.50 -17.17 -1.45
C PRO A 239 26.26 -16.44 -0.91
N LEU A 240 25.68 -16.97 0.17
CA LEU A 240 24.54 -16.37 0.85
C LEU A 240 24.97 -15.09 1.58
N THR A 241 24.11 -14.07 1.55
CA THR A 241 24.36 -12.77 2.21
C THR A 241 23.32 -12.49 3.28
N LYS A 242 23.67 -11.65 4.27
CA LYS A 242 22.78 -11.31 5.41
C LYS A 242 21.45 -10.70 4.94
N ASP A 243 21.53 -9.80 3.95
CA ASP A 243 20.39 -9.02 3.43
C ASP A 243 19.73 -9.66 2.20
N GLN A 244 20.04 -10.92 1.90
CA GLN A 244 19.44 -11.60 0.75
C GLN A 244 17.91 -11.58 0.85
N GLN A 245 17.26 -11.31 -0.28
CA GLN A 245 15.81 -11.36 -0.39
C GLN A 245 15.34 -12.81 -0.36
N ILE A 246 14.41 -13.12 0.54
CA ILE A 246 13.79 -14.45 0.64
C ILE A 246 12.63 -14.50 -0.35
N ILE A 247 12.68 -15.46 -1.29
CA ILE A 247 11.58 -15.68 -2.24
C ILE A 247 10.40 -16.29 -1.49
N GLU A 248 9.24 -15.69 -1.68
CA GLU A 248 7.95 -16.19 -1.19
C GLU A 248 7.25 -16.97 -2.31
N PRO A 249 6.35 -17.92 -1.97
CA PRO A 249 5.54 -18.60 -2.96
C PRO A 249 4.71 -17.62 -3.79
N ASP A 250 4.60 -17.85 -5.11
CA ASP A 250 3.89 -16.96 -6.04
C ASP A 250 2.45 -16.65 -5.60
N TRP A 251 1.77 -17.65 -5.04
CA TRP A 251 0.39 -17.47 -4.57
C TRP A 251 0.27 -16.52 -3.38
N GLU A 252 1.28 -16.41 -2.52
CA GLU A 252 1.27 -15.46 -1.40
C GLU A 252 1.43 -14.03 -1.90
N ILE A 253 2.33 -13.82 -2.87
CA ILE A 253 2.51 -12.52 -3.53
C ILE A 253 1.21 -12.13 -4.24
N TYR A 254 0.64 -13.05 -5.02
CA TYR A 254 -0.61 -12.84 -5.74
C TYR A 254 -1.78 -12.52 -4.78
N LEU A 255 -1.86 -13.21 -3.64
CA LEU A 255 -2.87 -12.97 -2.62
C LEU A 255 -2.68 -11.61 -1.93
N ARG A 256 -1.44 -11.22 -1.61
CA ARG A 256 -1.12 -9.91 -1.03
C ARG A 256 -1.50 -8.76 -1.96
N ASP A 257 -1.20 -8.89 -3.25
CA ASP A 257 -1.60 -7.89 -4.25
C ASP A 257 -3.12 -7.82 -4.39
N THR A 258 -3.81 -8.95 -4.23
CA THR A 258 -5.29 -9.00 -4.18
C THR A 258 -5.83 -8.25 -2.96
N ALA A 259 -5.24 -8.46 -1.77
CA ALA A 259 -5.61 -7.74 -0.55
C ALA A 259 -5.37 -6.23 -0.69
N ARG A 260 -4.22 -5.83 -1.26
CA ARG A 260 -3.88 -4.43 -1.51
C ARG A 260 -4.92 -3.77 -2.41
N MET A 261 -5.25 -4.39 -3.54
CA MET A 261 -6.29 -3.93 -4.46
C MET A 261 -7.64 -3.72 -3.77
N ILE A 262 -8.03 -4.65 -2.88
CA ILE A 262 -9.29 -4.58 -2.11
C ILE A 262 -9.27 -3.41 -1.10
N GLY A 263 -8.11 -3.12 -0.50
CA GLY A 263 -7.92 -2.01 0.44
C GLY A 263 -7.90 -0.63 -0.23
N GLU A 264 -7.39 -0.55 -1.46
CA GLU A 264 -7.26 0.72 -2.20
C GLU A 264 -8.61 1.32 -2.63
N LEU A 265 -9.57 0.50 -3.08
CA LEU A 265 -10.82 1.00 -3.65
C LEU A 265 -12.01 0.06 -3.39
N GLN A 266 -13.08 0.58 -2.80
CA GLN A 266 -14.30 -0.17 -2.47
C GLN A 266 -15.45 0.12 -3.45
N THR A 267 -15.42 -0.53 -4.61
CA THR A 267 -16.46 -0.46 -5.67
C THR A 267 -16.90 -1.85 -6.14
N PRO A 268 -18.10 -2.00 -6.71
CA PRO A 268 -18.54 -3.29 -7.28
C PRO A 268 -17.63 -3.82 -8.38
N GLN A 269 -16.99 -2.94 -9.17
CA GLN A 269 -16.02 -3.34 -10.19
C GLN A 269 -14.80 -4.02 -9.57
N ARG A 270 -14.27 -3.49 -8.45
CA ARG A 270 -13.16 -4.13 -7.73
C ARG A 270 -13.54 -5.49 -7.14
N ILE A 271 -14.80 -5.71 -6.76
CA ILE A 271 -15.27 -7.03 -6.32
C ILE A 271 -15.22 -8.04 -7.49
N LEU A 272 -15.58 -7.63 -8.71
CA LEU A 272 -15.47 -8.48 -9.90
C LEU A 272 -14.02 -8.84 -10.20
N GLU A 273 -13.11 -7.87 -10.17
CA GLU A 273 -11.68 -8.12 -10.34
C GLU A 273 -11.13 -9.04 -9.24
N ALA A 274 -11.51 -8.81 -7.97
CA ALA A 274 -11.10 -9.69 -6.87
C ALA A 274 -11.65 -11.11 -7.04
N ARG A 275 -12.88 -11.28 -7.55
CA ARG A 275 -13.47 -12.60 -7.86
C ARG A 275 -12.64 -13.35 -8.90
N GLU A 276 -12.20 -12.69 -9.97
CA GLU A 276 -11.35 -13.32 -11.01
C GLU A 276 -10.04 -13.83 -10.40
N ARG A 277 -9.40 -12.99 -9.56
CA ARG A 277 -8.17 -13.36 -8.84
C ARG A 277 -8.37 -14.54 -7.88
N LEU A 278 -9.51 -14.59 -7.19
CA LEU A 278 -9.86 -15.73 -6.33
C LEU A 278 -10.08 -17.01 -7.14
N TYR A 279 -10.72 -16.93 -8.31
CA TYR A 279 -10.86 -18.08 -9.20
C TYR A 279 -9.51 -18.64 -9.65
N GLU A 280 -8.55 -17.77 -9.96
CA GLU A 280 -7.19 -18.18 -10.33
C GLU A 280 -6.52 -18.95 -9.19
N LEU A 281 -6.61 -18.46 -7.95
CA LEU A 281 -6.05 -19.16 -6.78
C LEU A 281 -6.73 -20.52 -6.53
N ILE A 282 -8.05 -20.59 -6.64
CA ILE A 282 -8.80 -21.86 -6.47
C ILE A 282 -8.48 -22.83 -7.61
N ALA A 283 -8.36 -22.34 -8.85
CA ALA A 283 -8.00 -23.15 -10.01
C ALA A 283 -6.60 -23.79 -9.86
N HIS A 284 -5.69 -23.11 -9.17
CA HIS A 284 -4.37 -23.65 -8.77
C HIS A 284 -4.42 -24.59 -7.56
N CYS A 285 -5.61 -25.05 -7.16
CA CYS A 285 -5.84 -25.99 -6.06
C CYS A 285 -5.31 -25.50 -4.70
N ILE A 286 -5.30 -24.18 -4.49
CA ILE A 286 -4.97 -23.60 -3.19
C ILE A 286 -6.22 -23.69 -2.31
N PRO A 287 -6.15 -24.31 -1.12
CA PRO A 287 -7.33 -24.48 -0.28
C PRO A 287 -7.95 -23.13 0.09
N ALA A 288 -9.27 -23.01 -0.02
CA ALA A 288 -9.95 -21.75 0.28
C ALA A 288 -9.75 -21.27 1.72
N GLU A 289 -9.54 -22.19 2.69
CA GLU A 289 -9.18 -21.82 4.07
C GLU A 289 -7.84 -21.07 4.15
N VAL A 290 -6.87 -21.45 3.30
CA VAL A 290 -5.55 -20.80 3.23
C VAL A 290 -5.68 -19.42 2.59
N ILE A 291 -6.44 -19.33 1.49
CA ILE A 291 -6.75 -18.06 0.82
C ILE A 291 -7.44 -17.11 1.81
N PHE A 292 -8.49 -17.59 2.49
CA PHE A 292 -9.26 -16.81 3.44
C PHE A 292 -8.39 -16.26 4.57
N LYS A 293 -7.57 -17.12 5.18
CA LYS A 293 -6.70 -16.72 6.29
C LYS A 293 -5.62 -15.73 5.84
N GLY A 294 -4.96 -15.98 4.71
CA GLY A 294 -3.95 -15.06 4.18
C GLY A 294 -4.53 -13.71 3.78
N LEU A 295 -5.72 -13.71 3.16
CA LEU A 295 -6.44 -12.49 2.83
C LEU A 295 -6.80 -11.69 4.08
N LEU A 296 -7.29 -12.35 5.12
CA LEU A 296 -7.60 -11.70 6.40
C LEU A 296 -6.35 -11.07 7.03
N GLU A 297 -5.24 -11.80 7.11
CA GLU A 297 -3.99 -11.29 7.69
C GLU A 297 -3.50 -10.01 6.97
N GLU A 298 -3.51 -10.02 5.64
CA GLU A 298 -3.08 -8.87 4.83
C GLU A 298 -4.07 -7.68 4.89
N LEU A 299 -5.38 -7.94 4.97
CA LEU A 299 -6.39 -6.88 5.12
C LEU A 299 -6.34 -6.24 6.52
N LEU A 300 -6.13 -7.04 7.57
CA LEU A 300 -6.03 -6.53 8.95
C LEU A 300 -4.78 -5.69 9.20
N ALA A 301 -3.71 -5.90 8.43
CA ALA A 301 -2.45 -5.14 8.56
C ALA A 301 -2.66 -3.63 8.35
N ASN A 302 -3.67 -3.24 7.57
CA ASN A 302 -3.99 -1.84 7.24
C ASN A 302 -5.19 -1.28 8.03
N CYS A 303 -5.71 -2.00 9.04
CA CYS A 303 -6.87 -1.59 9.83
C CYS A 303 -6.47 -1.09 11.24
N ASP A 304 -7.29 -0.24 11.85
CA ASP A 304 -7.20 0.12 13.28
C ASP A 304 -7.81 -0.97 14.18
N ASP A 305 -7.51 -0.95 15.48
CA ASP A 305 -7.84 -2.07 16.38
C ASP A 305 -9.35 -2.30 16.56
N LEU A 306 -10.16 -1.23 16.49
CA LEU A 306 -11.62 -1.34 16.54
C LEU A 306 -12.15 -2.09 15.33
N LEU A 307 -11.68 -1.70 14.15
CA LEU A 307 -12.05 -2.32 12.88
C LEU A 307 -11.50 -3.75 12.78
N LYS A 308 -10.29 -4.02 13.29
CA LYS A 308 -9.74 -5.39 13.38
C LYS A 308 -10.67 -6.30 14.16
N SER A 309 -11.20 -5.86 15.31
CA SER A 309 -12.14 -6.65 16.10
C SER A 309 -13.40 -6.99 15.32
N GLN A 310 -14.02 -6.00 14.67
CA GLN A 310 -15.25 -6.19 13.89
C GLN A 310 -15.05 -7.11 12.68
N ILE A 311 -13.99 -6.86 11.91
CA ILE A 311 -13.65 -7.68 10.74
C ILE A 311 -13.34 -9.10 11.17
N THR A 312 -12.61 -9.30 12.27
CA THR A 312 -12.26 -10.65 12.75
C THR A 312 -13.50 -11.46 13.12
N GLN A 313 -14.50 -10.84 13.77
CA GLN A 313 -15.76 -11.49 14.09
C GLN A 313 -16.51 -11.95 12.83
N ILE A 314 -16.57 -11.08 11.83
CA ILE A 314 -17.23 -11.36 10.55
C ILE A 314 -16.46 -12.41 9.77
N ALA A 315 -15.13 -12.32 9.77
CA ALA A 315 -14.25 -13.28 9.15
C ALA A 315 -14.48 -14.68 9.75
N ALA A 316 -14.62 -14.79 11.07
CA ALA A 316 -14.95 -16.05 11.73
C ALA A 316 -16.31 -16.62 11.29
N GLU A 317 -17.31 -15.78 11.09
CA GLU A 317 -18.62 -16.20 10.59
C GLU A 317 -18.56 -16.71 9.14
N TYR A 318 -17.90 -15.97 8.24
CA TYR A 318 -17.76 -16.36 6.84
C TYR A 318 -16.87 -17.59 6.66
N GLU A 319 -15.80 -17.74 7.45
CA GLU A 319 -14.96 -18.95 7.46
C GLU A 319 -15.76 -20.17 7.92
N HIS A 320 -16.61 -20.00 8.94
CA HIS A 320 -17.49 -21.07 9.40
C HIS A 320 -18.50 -21.49 8.31
N ARG A 321 -19.11 -20.50 7.62
CA ARG A 321 -20.04 -20.76 6.50
C ARG A 321 -19.34 -21.42 5.33
N LEU A 322 -18.11 -21.01 5.00
CA LEU A 322 -17.28 -21.60 3.94
C LEU A 322 -17.09 -23.10 4.15
N ARG A 323 -16.95 -23.54 5.40
CA ARG A 323 -16.81 -24.96 5.77
C ARG A 323 -18.09 -25.78 5.69
N GLN A 324 -19.25 -25.12 5.70
CA GLN A 324 -20.56 -25.78 5.57
C GLN A 324 -21.05 -25.79 4.11
N GLY A 325 -20.57 -24.84 3.31
CA GLY A 325 -20.95 -24.71 1.91
C GLY A 325 -20.16 -25.62 0.97
N SER A 326 -20.70 -25.80 -0.24
CA SER A 326 -20.07 -26.57 -1.31
C SER A 326 -19.33 -25.71 -2.33
N LYS A 327 -19.64 -24.40 -2.41
CA LYS A 327 -19.03 -23.44 -3.35
C LYS A 327 -18.23 -22.40 -2.59
N GLU A 328 -16.92 -22.63 -2.50
CA GLU A 328 -15.99 -21.80 -1.72
C GLU A 328 -16.00 -20.32 -2.14
N ILE A 329 -16.08 -20.05 -3.45
CA ILE A 329 -16.07 -18.69 -4.01
C ILE A 329 -17.18 -17.80 -3.48
N PHE A 330 -18.38 -18.35 -3.23
CA PHE A 330 -19.51 -17.57 -2.73
C PHE A 330 -19.23 -16.99 -1.34
N HIS A 331 -18.51 -17.74 -0.50
CA HIS A 331 -18.19 -17.33 0.86
C HIS A 331 -17.01 -16.38 0.89
N LEU A 332 -15.98 -16.60 0.04
CA LEU A 332 -14.84 -15.70 -0.10
C LEU A 332 -15.27 -14.33 -0.63
N GLU A 333 -16.06 -14.30 -1.70
CA GLU A 333 -16.55 -13.06 -2.29
C GLU A 333 -17.49 -12.32 -1.35
N ALA A 334 -18.40 -13.03 -0.67
CA ALA A 334 -19.30 -12.42 0.29
C ALA A 334 -18.53 -11.82 1.48
N PHE A 335 -17.44 -12.44 1.93
CA PHE A 335 -16.54 -11.85 2.92
C PHE A 335 -15.89 -10.57 2.39
N ILE A 336 -15.33 -10.57 1.17
CA ILE A 336 -14.74 -9.37 0.56
C ILE A 336 -15.76 -8.24 0.45
N ALA A 337 -16.96 -8.53 -0.06
CA ALA A 337 -18.02 -7.54 -0.19
C ALA A 337 -18.41 -6.95 1.18
N LYS A 338 -18.53 -7.80 2.21
CA LYS A 338 -18.84 -7.35 3.57
C LYS A 338 -17.71 -6.53 4.18
N PHE A 339 -16.45 -6.96 4.01
CA PHE A 339 -15.26 -6.21 4.38
C PHE A 339 -15.26 -4.83 3.72
N MET A 340 -15.43 -4.76 2.39
CA MET A 340 -15.43 -3.49 1.65
C MET A 340 -16.53 -2.54 2.14
N CYS A 341 -17.73 -3.05 2.44
CA CYS A 341 -18.81 -2.24 3.00
C CYS A 341 -18.44 -1.66 4.37
N ILE A 342 -17.91 -2.50 5.27
CA ILE A 342 -17.56 -2.07 6.63
C ILE A 342 -16.35 -1.16 6.60
N TYR A 343 -15.32 -1.48 5.83
CA TYR A 343 -14.13 -0.66 5.67
C TYR A 343 -14.51 0.73 5.14
N LYS A 344 -15.34 0.79 4.09
CA LYS A 344 -15.84 2.05 3.54
C LYS A 344 -16.70 2.83 4.55
N GLN A 345 -17.62 2.16 5.25
CA GLN A 345 -18.44 2.79 6.29
C GLN A 345 -17.60 3.26 7.46
N HIS A 346 -16.59 2.50 7.88
CA HIS A 346 -15.67 2.87 8.94
C HIS A 346 -14.87 4.09 8.53
N MET A 347 -14.28 4.10 7.34
CA MET A 347 -13.60 5.27 6.78
C MET A 347 -14.52 6.50 6.71
N GLN A 348 -15.79 6.32 6.29
CA GLN A 348 -16.80 7.39 6.27
C GLN A 348 -17.25 7.83 7.67
N SER A 349 -17.35 6.90 8.62
CA SER A 349 -17.78 7.15 10.00
C SER A 349 -16.66 7.73 10.84
N MET A 350 -15.40 7.37 10.58
CA MET A 350 -14.24 8.05 11.12
C MET A 350 -14.20 9.46 10.57
N ALA A 351 -14.40 9.66 9.27
CA ALA A 351 -14.56 11.00 8.70
C ALA A 351 -15.73 11.78 9.36
N ALA A 352 -16.88 11.14 9.62
CA ALA A 352 -18.04 11.80 10.25
C ALA A 352 -17.87 12.03 11.76
N ALA A 353 -17.31 11.09 12.51
CA ALA A 353 -17.01 11.21 13.94
C ALA A 353 -15.89 12.22 14.18
N TYR A 354 -14.95 12.35 13.25
CA TYR A 354 -13.94 13.42 13.24
C TYR A 354 -14.60 14.79 13.06
N VAL A 355 -15.58 14.91 12.14
CA VAL A 355 -16.42 16.12 12.02
C VAL A 355 -17.23 16.40 13.30
N THR A 356 -17.63 15.36 14.05
CA THR A 356 -18.45 15.50 15.27
C THR A 356 -17.62 15.77 16.53
N ALA A 357 -16.39 15.24 16.63
CA ALA A 357 -15.47 15.42 17.76
C ALA A 357 -14.82 16.81 17.76
N VAL A 358 -14.59 17.38 16.57
CA VAL A 358 -14.22 18.81 16.42
C VAL A 358 -15.32 19.75 16.92
N ALA A 359 -16.56 19.25 17.10
CA ALA A 359 -17.70 20.03 17.60
C ALA A 359 -17.90 19.98 19.14
N VAL A 360 -16.95 19.41 19.91
CA VAL A 360 -17.02 19.35 21.38
C VAL A 360 -15.89 20.18 22.03
N VAL A 361 -16.02 21.50 21.91
CA VAL A 361 -15.49 22.54 22.82
C VAL A 361 -16.71 23.42 23.18
N PRO A 362 -16.90 23.86 24.43
CA PRO A 362 -18.23 23.88 25.03
C PRO A 362 -19.17 24.99 24.53
N ARG A 363 -20.46 24.62 24.47
CA ARG A 363 -21.70 25.41 24.52
C ARG A 363 -21.90 26.48 23.42
N TRP A 364 -22.62 26.09 22.36
CA TRP A 364 -23.22 27.03 21.40
C TRP A 364 -24.68 26.62 21.12
N GLU A 365 -25.60 27.58 21.25
CA GLU A 365 -27.06 27.43 21.39
C GLU A 365 -27.86 27.11 20.11
N HIS A 366 -27.29 26.43 19.11
CA HIS A 366 -27.99 26.18 17.83
C HIS A 366 -28.13 24.71 17.45
N THR A 367 -29.28 24.40 16.83
CA THR A 367 -29.79 23.05 16.57
C THR A 367 -29.15 22.38 15.34
N PRO A 368 -29.21 21.03 15.20
CA PRO A 368 -28.59 20.31 14.07
C PRO A 368 -29.08 20.73 12.67
N ALA A 369 -30.34 21.20 12.55
CA ALA A 369 -30.89 21.68 11.30
C ALA A 369 -30.30 23.03 10.85
N GLU A 370 -29.88 23.87 11.81
CA GLU A 370 -29.20 25.14 11.53
C GLU A 370 -27.73 24.90 11.13
N ARG A 371 -27.09 23.85 11.66
CA ARG A 371 -25.73 23.42 11.27
C ARG A 371 -25.66 22.85 9.85
N MET A 372 -26.69 22.16 9.37
CA MET A 372 -26.78 21.71 7.97
C MET A 372 -26.95 22.87 6.97
N ARG A 373 -27.37 24.05 7.45
CA ARG A 373 -27.41 25.30 6.68
C ARG A 373 -26.06 26.02 6.63
N LEU A 374 -25.20 25.78 7.62
CA LEU A 374 -23.84 26.33 7.73
C LEU A 374 -22.77 25.44 7.07
N LEU A 375 -22.97 24.12 7.03
CA LEU A 375 -22.16 23.13 6.31
C LEU A 375 -22.77 22.81 4.93
N GLY A 376 -22.97 23.85 4.12
CA GLY A 376 -23.29 23.68 2.70
C GLY A 376 -22.24 22.81 1.98
N PRO A 377 -22.53 22.32 0.76
CA PRO A 377 -21.58 21.54 -0.03
C PRO A 377 -20.26 22.30 -0.06
N LEU A 378 -19.14 21.66 0.34
CA LEU A 378 -17.75 22.21 0.34
C LEU A 378 -17.69 23.52 -0.41
N ALA A 379 -17.95 24.62 0.30
CA ALA A 379 -18.25 25.88 -0.37
C ALA A 379 -16.98 26.30 -1.09
N SER A 380 -16.95 26.17 -2.41
CA SER A 380 -15.96 26.87 -3.22
C SER A 380 -16.05 28.34 -2.83
N VAL A 381 -14.91 29.00 -2.67
CA VAL A 381 -14.88 30.46 -2.55
C VAL A 381 -15.55 31.08 -3.80
N GLY A 382 -15.53 30.35 -4.93
CA GLY A 382 -16.18 30.68 -6.19
C GLY A 382 -17.65 31.10 -6.10
N SER A 383 -18.45 30.59 -5.15
CA SER A 383 -19.87 30.94 -5.08
C SER A 383 -20.16 32.32 -4.44
N ARG A 384 -19.13 33.09 -4.06
CA ARG A 384 -19.28 34.39 -3.36
C ARG A 384 -18.43 35.54 -3.90
N VAL A 385 -17.56 35.33 -4.90
CA VAL A 385 -16.69 36.41 -5.40
C VAL A 385 -17.37 37.10 -6.58
N GLU A 386 -17.92 38.30 -6.33
CA GLU A 386 -18.32 39.19 -7.42
C GLU A 386 -17.05 39.64 -8.17
N PHE A 387 -16.96 39.30 -9.45
CA PHE A 387 -15.90 39.79 -10.34
C PHE A 387 -16.52 40.65 -11.47
N PRO A 388 -17.02 41.86 -11.15
CA PRO A 388 -17.80 42.70 -12.07
C PRO A 388 -16.93 43.44 -13.09
N CYS A 389 -15.73 42.94 -13.40
CA CYS A 389 -14.81 43.57 -14.32
C CYS A 389 -15.38 43.60 -15.74
N LYS A 390 -15.28 44.75 -16.40
CA LYS A 390 -15.60 44.84 -17.83
C LYS A 390 -14.66 43.93 -18.60
N THR A 391 -15.19 43.19 -19.57
CA THR A 391 -14.37 42.39 -20.47
C THR A 391 -13.41 43.33 -21.21
N LEU A 392 -12.11 43.10 -21.04
CA LEU A 392 -11.08 43.76 -21.84
C LEU A 392 -10.96 43.02 -23.17
N GLU A 393 -11.17 43.74 -24.26
CA GLU A 393 -10.90 43.19 -25.59
C GLU A 393 -9.38 43.01 -25.79
N PRO A 394 -8.96 41.97 -26.55
CA PRO A 394 -7.59 41.84 -27.02
C PRO A 394 -7.08 43.11 -27.69
N SER A 395 -5.76 43.31 -27.68
CA SER A 395 -5.12 44.39 -28.40
C SER A 395 -5.44 44.30 -29.90
N ALA A 396 -5.67 45.46 -30.54
CA ALA A 396 -6.03 45.52 -31.96
C ALA A 396 -4.98 44.87 -32.88
N GLN A 397 -3.73 44.83 -32.44
CA GLN A 397 -2.63 44.08 -33.06
C GLN A 397 -1.96 43.24 -31.98
N VAL A 398 -1.47 42.06 -32.36
CA VAL A 398 -0.74 41.18 -31.44
C VAL A 398 0.51 41.92 -30.97
N PRO A 399 0.66 42.20 -29.66
CA PRO A 399 1.79 42.97 -29.15
C PRO A 399 3.13 42.32 -29.52
N THR A 400 4.13 43.14 -29.86
CA THR A 400 5.51 42.68 -30.11
C THR A 400 6.36 42.72 -28.85
N SER A 401 5.98 43.54 -27.87
CA SER A 401 6.68 43.68 -26.60
C SER A 401 5.88 43.09 -25.44
N ALA A 402 6.57 42.42 -24.52
CA ALA A 402 6.00 41.86 -23.30
C ALA A 402 5.40 42.93 -22.39
N HIS A 403 5.85 44.19 -22.52
CA HIS A 403 5.39 45.33 -21.72
C HIS A 403 4.08 45.96 -22.23
N ALA A 404 3.58 45.50 -23.37
CA ALA A 404 2.33 45.96 -23.99
C ALA A 404 1.28 44.85 -24.10
N VAL A 405 1.46 43.75 -23.36
CA VAL A 405 0.57 42.58 -23.39
C VAL A 405 -0.57 42.77 -22.41
N ARG A 406 -1.81 42.70 -22.91
CA ARG A 406 -3.02 42.64 -22.08
C ARG A 406 -3.31 41.21 -21.64
N VAL A 407 -4.11 41.03 -20.60
CA VAL A 407 -4.55 39.68 -20.18
C VAL A 407 -5.25 38.95 -21.33
N ALA A 408 -6.08 39.67 -22.10
CA ALA A 408 -6.78 39.12 -23.25
C ALA A 408 -5.86 38.74 -24.43
N ASP A 409 -4.61 39.23 -24.45
CA ASP A 409 -3.60 38.89 -25.46
C ASP A 409 -2.87 37.58 -25.17
N ILE A 410 -3.01 36.99 -23.98
CA ILE A 410 -2.40 35.69 -23.66
C ILE A 410 -3.24 34.57 -24.25
N GLN A 411 -2.66 33.71 -25.10
CA GLN A 411 -3.34 32.53 -25.64
C GLN A 411 -3.00 31.25 -24.87
N ILE A 412 -1.80 31.14 -24.31
CA ILE A 412 -1.29 29.92 -23.69
C ILE A 412 -0.88 30.16 -22.24
N VAL A 413 -1.35 29.30 -21.33
CA VAL A 413 -0.84 29.20 -19.96
C VAL A 413 -0.02 27.93 -19.77
N ALA A 414 1.00 27.99 -18.94
CA ALA A 414 1.91 26.89 -18.67
C ALA A 414 2.52 26.98 -17.27
N ALA A 415 2.98 25.86 -16.73
CA ALA A 415 3.56 25.85 -15.40
C ALA A 415 4.61 24.75 -15.23
N LEU A 416 5.64 25.08 -14.46
CA LEU A 416 6.67 24.17 -13.96
C LEU A 416 6.86 24.40 -12.46
N GLY A 417 7.23 23.34 -11.74
CA GLY A 417 7.37 23.41 -10.28
C GLY A 417 7.21 22.09 -9.56
N ASP A 418 6.74 22.17 -8.32
CA ASP A 418 6.63 21.06 -7.39
C ASP A 418 5.19 20.56 -7.18
N SER A 419 4.91 19.97 -6.01
CA SER A 419 3.62 19.43 -5.62
C SER A 419 2.52 20.47 -5.46
N LEU A 420 2.83 21.72 -5.08
CA LEU A 420 1.81 22.78 -5.02
C LEU A 420 1.36 23.17 -6.43
N THR A 421 2.30 23.32 -7.37
CA THR A 421 1.98 23.59 -8.78
C THR A 421 1.20 22.42 -9.42
N ALA A 422 1.41 21.19 -8.94
CA ALA A 422 0.67 20.00 -9.37
C ALA A 422 -0.67 19.78 -8.65
N ALA A 423 -1.01 20.60 -7.66
CA ALA A 423 -2.21 20.48 -6.81
C ALA A 423 -2.35 19.11 -6.12
N ASN A 424 -1.25 18.63 -5.54
CA ASN A 424 -1.25 17.41 -4.75
C ASN A 424 -2.23 17.52 -3.58
N GLY A 425 -3.16 16.58 -3.48
CA GLY A 425 -4.10 16.51 -2.37
C GLY A 425 -5.19 17.59 -2.32
N ALA A 426 -5.30 18.48 -3.32
CA ALA A 426 -6.21 19.62 -3.25
C ALA A 426 -7.68 19.25 -2.93
N LYS A 427 -8.20 18.16 -3.49
CA LYS A 427 -9.57 17.66 -3.21
C LYS A 427 -9.57 16.43 -2.31
N ALA A 428 -8.49 16.17 -1.58
CA ALA A 428 -8.38 15.01 -0.73
C ALA A 428 -9.17 15.19 0.58
N PHE A 429 -9.89 14.14 0.98
CA PHE A 429 -10.54 14.04 2.30
C PHE A 429 -9.84 13.05 3.22
N SER A 430 -8.76 12.42 2.75
CA SER A 430 -7.96 11.45 3.48
C SER A 430 -6.48 11.59 3.11
N ILE A 431 -5.59 11.10 3.98
CA ILE A 431 -4.14 11.06 3.74
C ILE A 431 -3.77 10.33 2.45
N ILE A 432 -4.45 9.22 2.14
CA ILE A 432 -4.20 8.47 0.89
C ILE A 432 -4.55 9.32 -0.33
N GLY A 433 -5.61 10.13 -0.24
CA GLY A 433 -6.01 11.05 -1.31
C GLY A 433 -4.97 12.13 -1.62
N VAL A 434 -4.03 12.42 -0.70
CA VAL A 434 -2.95 13.39 -0.90
C VAL A 434 -1.98 12.95 -2.00
N LEU A 435 -1.85 11.64 -2.24
CA LEU A 435 -1.00 11.10 -3.32
C LEU A 435 -1.55 11.41 -4.72
N ILE A 436 -2.77 11.92 -4.83
CA ILE A 436 -3.40 12.28 -6.10
C ILE A 436 -3.07 13.73 -6.46
N ASN A 437 -2.56 13.93 -7.67
CA ASN A 437 -2.34 15.25 -8.25
C ASN A 437 -3.63 15.75 -8.91
N TYR A 438 -4.33 16.69 -8.28
CA TYR A 438 -5.58 17.28 -8.79
C TYR A 438 -5.31 18.45 -9.73
N ARG A 439 -4.59 18.15 -10.82
CA ARG A 439 -4.10 19.08 -11.85
C ARG A 439 -5.14 20.13 -12.28
N GLY A 440 -6.40 19.75 -12.37
CA GLY A 440 -7.51 20.61 -12.79
C GLY A 440 -7.85 21.76 -11.85
N VAL A 441 -7.43 21.71 -10.58
CA VAL A 441 -7.67 22.77 -9.59
C VAL A 441 -6.39 23.42 -9.08
N SER A 442 -5.28 23.27 -9.81
CA SER A 442 -4.05 24.00 -9.50
C SER A 442 -4.26 25.51 -9.62
N TYR A 443 -3.84 26.23 -8.58
CA TYR A 443 -4.04 27.68 -8.46
C TYR A 443 -3.56 28.47 -9.69
N CYS A 444 -2.42 28.09 -10.28
CA CYS A 444 -1.82 28.82 -11.39
C CYS A 444 -2.16 28.27 -12.78
N ILE A 445 -2.66 27.03 -12.90
CA ILE A 445 -2.83 26.37 -14.21
C ILE A 445 -4.00 25.39 -14.34
N GLY A 446 -4.79 25.18 -13.28
CA GLY A 446 -6.00 24.35 -13.34
C GLY A 446 -7.09 25.02 -14.17
N GLY A 447 -7.85 24.23 -14.95
CA GLY A 447 -8.98 24.72 -15.75
C GLY A 447 -10.24 23.86 -15.59
N ASP A 448 -10.38 23.12 -14.49
CA ASP A 448 -11.65 22.47 -14.17
C ASP A 448 -12.74 23.52 -13.92
N GLY A 449 -13.92 23.31 -14.50
CA GLY A 449 -15.06 24.20 -14.31
C GLY A 449 -14.86 25.60 -14.93
N ASN A 450 -15.18 26.60 -14.13
CA ASN A 450 -15.17 28.03 -14.46
C ASN A 450 -14.97 28.86 -13.17
N LEU A 451 -14.92 30.19 -13.29
CA LEU A 451 -14.69 31.09 -12.16
C LEU A 451 -15.73 30.94 -11.02
N ASP A 452 -16.98 30.59 -11.35
CA ASP A 452 -18.06 30.42 -10.37
C ASP A 452 -17.91 29.12 -9.55
N SER A 453 -17.17 28.14 -10.06
CA SER A 453 -17.03 26.81 -9.46
C SER A 453 -15.65 26.54 -8.87
N VAL A 454 -14.59 26.96 -9.56
CA VAL A 454 -13.19 26.77 -9.14
C VAL A 454 -12.40 28.02 -9.54
N ILE A 455 -11.90 28.75 -8.54
CA ILE A 455 -11.05 29.91 -8.78
C ILE A 455 -9.62 29.43 -9.05
N THR A 456 -9.17 29.62 -10.28
CA THR A 456 -7.79 29.39 -10.72
C THR A 456 -7.38 30.53 -11.66
N LEU A 457 -6.08 30.78 -11.82
CA LEU A 457 -5.60 31.78 -12.76
C LEU A 457 -6.17 31.60 -14.18
N PRO A 458 -6.19 30.38 -14.78
CA PRO A 458 -6.83 30.19 -16.09
C PRO A 458 -8.33 30.48 -16.10
N ASN A 459 -9.08 30.14 -15.05
CA ASN A 459 -10.52 30.41 -15.00
C ASN A 459 -10.82 31.91 -14.86
N ILE A 460 -9.96 32.67 -14.17
CA ILE A 460 -10.02 34.15 -14.15
C ILE A 460 -9.72 34.70 -15.55
N MET A 461 -8.61 34.26 -16.17
CA MET A 461 -8.19 34.73 -17.50
C MET A 461 -9.18 34.39 -18.61
N ARG A 462 -9.90 33.26 -18.51
CA ARG A 462 -10.95 32.87 -19.47
C ARG A 462 -12.12 33.86 -19.54
N ARG A 463 -12.27 34.73 -18.54
CA ARG A 463 -13.24 35.84 -18.58
C ARG A 463 -12.88 36.91 -19.62
N PHE A 464 -11.58 37.07 -19.88
CA PHE A 464 -11.01 38.01 -20.85
C PHE A 464 -10.67 37.34 -22.18
N ASN A 465 -10.24 36.07 -22.16
CA ASN A 465 -9.98 35.28 -23.35
C ASN A 465 -10.58 33.87 -23.24
N SER A 466 -11.76 33.66 -23.83
CA SER A 466 -12.44 32.36 -23.82
C SER A 466 -11.70 31.26 -24.61
N LYS A 467 -10.72 31.62 -25.45
CA LYS A 467 -9.90 30.71 -26.26
C LYS A 467 -8.57 30.33 -25.60
N LEU A 468 -8.36 30.71 -24.34
CA LEU A 468 -7.17 30.34 -23.57
C LEU A 468 -6.93 28.82 -23.62
N ASN A 469 -5.68 28.39 -23.78
CA ASN A 469 -5.30 26.98 -23.84
C ASN A 469 -4.04 26.71 -22.99
N GLY A 470 -3.67 25.45 -22.83
CA GLY A 470 -2.49 25.01 -22.08
C GLY A 470 -2.75 24.62 -20.62
N PHE A 471 -3.91 25.01 -20.08
CA PHE A 471 -4.33 24.65 -18.72
C PHE A 471 -4.53 23.14 -18.54
N SER A 472 -4.33 22.67 -17.31
CA SER A 472 -4.51 21.28 -16.93
C SER A 472 -5.93 21.02 -16.39
N THR A 473 -6.41 19.78 -16.52
CA THR A 473 -7.76 19.36 -16.11
C THR A 473 -7.71 18.06 -15.31
N GLY A 474 -8.74 17.75 -14.53
CA GLY A 474 -8.89 16.48 -13.82
C GLY A 474 -7.72 16.12 -12.90
N THR A 475 -7.40 14.83 -12.83
CA THR A 475 -6.33 14.27 -11.99
C THR A 475 -5.28 13.55 -12.86
N GLY A 476 -4.02 13.56 -12.46
CA GLY A 476 -2.97 12.77 -13.14
C GLY A 476 -1.55 13.26 -12.89
N ASP A 477 -0.55 12.44 -13.23
CA ASP A 477 0.86 12.81 -13.14
C ASP A 477 1.28 13.81 -14.25
N HIS A 478 2.56 14.18 -14.31
CA HIS A 478 3.08 15.19 -15.25
C HIS A 478 3.11 14.71 -16.73
N ASN A 479 2.97 13.39 -16.95
CA ASN A 479 2.95 12.76 -18.26
C ASN A 479 1.51 12.52 -18.76
N SER A 480 0.53 12.58 -17.86
CA SER A 480 -0.87 12.43 -18.19
C SER A 480 -1.34 13.46 -19.23
N LYS A 481 -2.29 13.07 -20.08
CA LYS A 481 -2.90 13.98 -21.07
C LYS A 481 -3.57 15.18 -20.40
N THR A 482 -4.17 14.94 -19.23
CA THR A 482 -4.81 15.89 -18.33
C THR A 482 -3.86 16.95 -17.78
N ALA A 483 -2.55 16.68 -17.72
CA ALA A 483 -1.56 17.66 -17.29
C ALA A 483 -1.30 18.78 -18.32
N ASN A 484 -1.57 18.56 -19.62
CA ASN A 484 -1.34 19.57 -20.67
C ASN A 484 0.04 20.27 -20.53
N PHE A 485 0.13 21.59 -20.34
CA PHE A 485 1.40 22.31 -20.10
C PHE A 485 1.76 22.53 -18.63
N ASN A 486 1.09 21.84 -17.70
CA ASN A 486 1.53 21.71 -16.31
C ASN A 486 2.54 20.55 -16.19
N VAL A 487 3.83 20.85 -16.32
CA VAL A 487 4.91 19.84 -16.21
C VAL A 487 5.43 19.66 -14.78
N ALA A 488 4.77 20.29 -13.79
CA ALA A 488 5.19 20.22 -12.39
C ALA A 488 5.15 18.79 -11.85
N LYS A 489 6.15 18.47 -11.01
CA LYS A 489 6.37 17.14 -10.46
C LYS A 489 6.39 17.21 -8.94
N ALA A 490 5.54 16.41 -8.29
CA ALA A 490 5.54 16.31 -6.84
C ALA A 490 6.90 15.87 -6.30
N GLY A 491 7.36 16.52 -5.23
CA GLY A 491 8.67 16.28 -4.61
C GLY A 491 9.87 16.85 -5.39
N ALA A 492 9.65 17.63 -6.46
CA ALA A 492 10.75 18.25 -7.19
C ALA A 492 11.48 19.31 -6.34
N VAL A 493 12.80 19.42 -6.55
CA VAL A 493 13.66 20.46 -5.97
C VAL A 493 14.21 21.37 -7.08
N SER A 494 14.87 22.47 -6.71
CA SER A 494 15.44 23.43 -7.68
C SER A 494 16.32 22.77 -8.74
N ASN A 495 17.07 21.72 -8.39
CA ASN A 495 17.94 20.98 -9.31
C ASN A 495 17.18 20.28 -10.46
N ASP A 496 15.89 19.98 -10.29
CA ASP A 496 15.06 19.36 -11.33
C ASP A 496 14.52 20.38 -12.36
N MET A 497 14.56 21.67 -12.03
CA MET A 497 13.88 22.72 -12.80
C MET A 497 14.44 22.93 -14.21
N PRO A 498 15.76 22.84 -14.48
CA PRO A 498 16.27 22.93 -15.84
C PRO A 498 15.68 21.85 -16.76
N ALA A 499 15.57 20.61 -16.27
CA ALA A 499 14.97 19.51 -17.02
C ALA A 499 13.46 19.71 -17.25
N GLN A 500 12.73 20.23 -16.25
CA GLN A 500 11.32 20.58 -16.43
C GLN A 500 11.14 21.69 -17.48
N ALA A 501 12.01 22.70 -17.53
CA ALA A 501 11.96 23.76 -18.54
C ALA A 501 12.20 23.21 -19.95
N GLU A 502 13.21 22.35 -20.14
CA GLU A 502 13.45 21.69 -21.44
C GLU A 502 12.25 20.84 -21.88
N LEU A 503 11.67 20.07 -20.94
CA LEU A 503 10.46 19.29 -21.18
C LEU A 503 9.29 20.19 -21.62
N LEU A 504 9.07 21.31 -20.93
CA LEU A 504 7.99 22.23 -21.24
C LEU A 504 8.16 22.84 -22.64
N VAL A 505 9.36 23.35 -22.94
CA VAL A 505 9.71 23.91 -24.25
C VAL A 505 9.44 22.90 -25.36
N ASN A 506 9.95 21.67 -25.21
CA ASN A 506 9.78 20.62 -26.21
C ASN A 506 8.31 20.25 -26.38
N LYS A 507 7.58 20.05 -25.27
CA LYS A 507 6.16 19.71 -25.27
C LYS A 507 5.33 20.78 -25.98
N MET A 508 5.62 22.05 -25.74
CA MET A 508 4.95 23.16 -26.40
C MET A 508 5.28 23.25 -27.87
N LYS A 509 6.56 23.14 -28.27
CA LYS A 509 6.96 23.15 -29.68
C LYS A 509 6.24 22.07 -30.48
N THR A 510 6.20 20.85 -29.93
CA THR A 510 5.50 19.71 -30.56
C THR A 510 3.98 19.92 -30.64
N THR A 511 3.38 20.50 -29.60
CA THR A 511 1.91 20.64 -29.51
C THR A 511 1.38 21.83 -30.31
N LEU A 512 2.10 22.95 -30.31
CA LEU A 512 1.65 24.22 -30.90
C LEU A 512 2.12 24.41 -32.35
N GLY A 513 3.22 23.78 -32.76
CA GLY A 513 3.81 23.97 -34.10
C GLY A 513 4.09 25.45 -34.36
N ALA A 514 3.65 25.98 -35.51
CA ALA A 514 3.84 27.40 -35.89
C ALA A 514 3.23 28.42 -34.91
N ARG A 515 2.26 28.01 -34.07
CA ARG A 515 1.69 28.87 -33.02
C ARG A 515 2.70 29.15 -31.90
N PHE A 516 3.69 28.27 -31.72
CA PHE A 516 4.72 28.42 -30.70
C PHE A 516 5.48 29.75 -30.83
N ASP A 517 5.74 30.23 -32.04
CA ASP A 517 6.52 31.45 -32.24
C ASP A 517 5.66 32.73 -32.27
N THR A 518 4.35 32.60 -32.44
CA THR A 518 3.45 33.72 -32.73
C THR A 518 2.52 34.09 -31.57
N GLU A 519 2.14 33.12 -30.73
CA GLU A 519 1.21 33.34 -29.61
C GLU A 519 1.93 33.74 -28.31
N TRP A 520 1.30 34.59 -27.51
CA TRP A 520 1.79 34.97 -26.19
C TRP A 520 1.51 33.88 -25.15
N LYS A 521 2.55 33.61 -24.35
CA LYS A 521 2.56 32.57 -23.32
C LYS A 521 2.76 33.20 -21.95
N LEU A 522 1.96 32.76 -20.98
CA LEU A 522 2.17 33.05 -19.57
C LEU A 522 2.64 31.76 -18.87
N VAL A 523 3.88 31.75 -18.42
CA VAL A 523 4.51 30.59 -17.76
C VAL A 523 4.64 30.89 -16.27
N THR A 524 4.03 30.08 -15.40
CA THR A 524 4.21 30.19 -13.94
C THR A 524 5.31 29.24 -13.47
N PHE A 525 6.25 29.77 -12.69
CA PHE A 525 7.37 29.04 -12.12
C PHE A 525 7.36 29.20 -10.61
N PHE A 526 7.21 28.08 -9.88
CA PHE A 526 7.26 28.02 -8.42
C PHE A 526 8.08 26.80 -7.98
N ILE A 527 9.07 27.00 -7.10
CA ILE A 527 9.90 25.93 -6.54
C ILE A 527 10.55 26.38 -5.22
N GLY A 528 10.93 25.43 -4.37
CA GLY A 528 11.85 25.65 -3.25
C GLY A 528 11.36 25.11 -1.92
N GLY A 529 10.09 24.73 -1.79
CA GLY A 529 9.57 24.12 -0.56
C GLY A 529 10.34 22.85 -0.17
N ASN A 530 10.56 21.94 -1.12
CA ASN A 530 11.31 20.70 -0.88
C ASN A 530 12.80 20.97 -0.59
N ASP A 531 13.42 21.95 -1.29
CA ASP A 531 14.79 22.38 -1.00
C ASP A 531 14.94 22.87 0.46
N LEU A 532 13.94 23.59 0.96
CA LEU A 532 13.90 24.03 2.36
C LEU A 532 13.69 22.86 3.32
N CYS A 533 12.82 21.91 2.98
CA CYS A 533 12.55 20.70 3.78
C CYS A 533 13.75 19.76 3.92
N ASP A 534 14.75 19.85 3.04
CA ASP A 534 16.00 19.08 3.12
C ASP A 534 17.22 19.93 3.49
N SER A 535 17.04 21.24 3.70
CA SER A 535 18.15 22.18 3.93
C SER A 535 19.01 21.84 5.16
N CYS A 536 18.43 21.22 6.19
CA CYS A 536 19.16 20.80 7.39
C CYS A 536 19.92 19.47 7.25
N LYS A 537 19.68 18.70 6.17
CA LYS A 537 20.26 17.35 5.99
C LYS A 537 21.57 17.38 5.20
N ALA A 538 21.70 18.31 4.25
CA ALA A 538 22.83 18.35 3.32
C ALA A 538 23.31 19.80 3.10
N ASN A 539 24.10 20.29 4.05
CA ASN A 539 24.56 21.69 4.14
C ASN A 539 25.26 22.24 2.87
N THR A 540 25.70 21.39 1.94
CA THR A 540 26.36 21.81 0.69
C THR A 540 25.46 21.78 -0.54
N VAL A 541 24.34 21.05 -0.50
CA VAL A 541 23.48 20.84 -1.67
C VAL A 541 22.43 21.94 -1.77
N TYR A 542 21.67 22.17 -0.70
CA TYR A 542 20.55 23.11 -0.64
C TYR A 542 20.99 24.51 -0.18
N THR A 543 22.11 24.99 -0.71
CA THR A 543 22.59 26.35 -0.42
C THR A 543 21.90 27.37 -1.32
N ALA A 544 21.81 28.63 -0.87
CA ALA A 544 21.22 29.71 -1.67
C ALA A 544 21.93 29.89 -3.01
N SER A 545 23.24 29.68 -3.06
CA SER A 545 24.02 29.73 -4.31
C SER A 545 23.59 28.67 -5.31
N ASN A 546 23.42 27.41 -4.87
CA ASN A 546 22.95 26.34 -5.76
C ASN A 546 21.49 26.55 -6.18
N PHE A 547 20.63 26.95 -5.25
CA PHE A 547 19.22 27.25 -5.54
C PHE A 547 19.11 28.31 -6.64
N VAL A 548 19.78 29.45 -6.47
CA VAL A 548 19.78 30.54 -7.45
C VAL A 548 20.45 30.17 -8.77
N LYS A 549 21.52 29.37 -8.73
CA LYS A 549 22.14 28.83 -9.94
C LYS A 549 21.16 28.01 -10.77
N ASN A 550 20.38 27.14 -10.11
CA ASN A 550 19.38 26.32 -10.78
C ASN A 550 18.23 27.16 -11.33
N VAL A 551 17.71 28.10 -10.54
CA VAL A 551 16.67 29.05 -10.97
C VAL A 551 17.14 29.89 -12.18
N ARG A 552 18.37 30.43 -12.13
CA ARG A 552 18.99 31.14 -13.26
C ARG A 552 19.02 30.26 -14.50
N ARG A 553 19.51 29.03 -14.39
CA ARG A 553 19.61 28.11 -15.54
C ARG A 553 18.25 27.80 -16.16
N THR A 554 17.23 27.59 -15.34
CA THR A 554 15.85 27.38 -15.79
C THR A 554 15.32 28.59 -16.55
N LEU A 555 15.48 29.79 -16.01
CA LEU A 555 15.04 31.04 -16.65
C LEU A 555 15.78 31.33 -17.96
N GLU A 556 17.08 31.02 -18.04
CA GLU A 556 17.86 31.09 -19.28
C GLU A 556 17.27 30.16 -20.36
N ILE A 557 16.94 28.91 -20.01
CA ILE A 557 16.34 27.95 -20.95
C ILE A 557 15.03 28.51 -21.51
N LEU A 558 14.15 29.06 -20.65
CA LEU A 558 12.89 29.67 -21.08
C LEU A 558 13.14 30.90 -21.96
N ARG A 559 14.02 31.83 -21.54
CA ARG A 559 14.37 33.04 -22.28
C ARG A 559 14.90 32.73 -23.67
N ASP A 560 15.79 31.74 -23.76
CA ASP A 560 16.53 31.46 -24.99
C ASP A 560 15.68 30.65 -25.98
N ASN A 561 14.67 29.90 -25.49
CA ASN A 561 13.90 28.97 -26.31
C ASN A 561 12.41 29.29 -26.46
N MET A 562 11.85 30.28 -25.75
CA MET A 562 10.43 30.63 -25.78
C MET A 562 10.21 32.10 -26.17
N PRO A 563 9.97 32.42 -27.45
CA PRO A 563 9.58 33.77 -27.84
C PRO A 563 8.19 34.12 -27.29
N ARG A 564 7.89 35.42 -27.19
CA ARG A 564 6.59 35.95 -26.73
C ARG A 564 6.14 35.33 -25.40
N THR A 565 6.95 35.46 -24.37
CA THR A 565 6.72 34.80 -23.08
C THR A 565 6.83 35.77 -21.91
N ILE A 566 5.83 35.74 -21.03
CA ILE A 566 5.86 36.37 -19.71
C ILE A 566 6.01 35.25 -18.69
N VAL A 567 7.05 35.31 -17.86
CA VAL A 567 7.26 34.35 -16.77
C VAL A 567 6.81 34.96 -15.46
N ASN A 568 5.80 34.38 -14.82
CA ASN A 568 5.47 34.63 -13.43
C ASN A 568 6.39 33.80 -12.54
N TYR A 569 7.35 34.44 -11.88
CA TYR A 569 8.20 33.78 -10.89
C TYR A 569 7.63 34.01 -9.51
N ILE A 570 7.10 32.96 -8.88
CA ILE A 570 6.57 33.04 -7.52
C ILE A 570 7.71 32.75 -6.55
N THR A 571 7.91 33.65 -5.61
CA THR A 571 8.95 33.53 -4.59
C THR A 571 8.65 32.35 -3.65
N VAL A 572 9.71 31.75 -3.11
CA VAL A 572 9.56 30.60 -2.21
C VAL A 572 8.87 31.01 -0.91
N LEU A 573 7.87 30.22 -0.50
CA LEU A 573 7.17 30.39 0.77
C LEU A 573 8.01 29.91 1.96
N ASN A 574 7.74 30.45 3.14
CA ASN A 574 8.40 30.03 4.37
C ASN A 574 7.72 28.79 4.97
N VAL A 575 8.25 27.59 4.67
CA VAL A 575 7.71 26.32 5.18
C VAL A 575 7.82 26.16 6.70
N ALA A 576 8.65 26.98 7.37
CA ALA A 576 8.80 26.95 8.83
C ALA A 576 7.54 27.45 9.57
N GLU A 577 6.69 28.23 8.91
CA GLU A 577 5.42 28.72 9.50
C GLU A 577 4.35 27.62 9.59
N LEU A 578 4.57 26.46 8.95
CA LEU A 578 3.66 25.31 9.06
C LEU A 578 3.67 24.65 10.45
N GLU A 579 4.55 25.08 11.37
CA GLU A 579 4.48 24.68 12.79
C GLU A 579 3.11 24.99 13.41
N ASP A 580 2.46 26.08 13.01
CA ASP A 580 1.16 26.45 13.60
C ASP A 580 0.04 25.43 13.25
N LEU A 581 0.30 24.56 12.27
CA LEU A 581 -0.57 23.43 11.91
C LEU A 581 -0.14 22.11 12.57
N HIS A 582 0.90 22.13 13.41
CA HIS A 582 1.49 20.96 14.08
C HIS A 582 0.67 20.46 15.28
N GLU A 583 -0.66 20.51 15.15
CA GLU A 583 -1.59 20.03 16.15
C GLU A 583 -2.23 18.70 15.70
N GLY A 584 -2.25 17.73 16.62
CA GLY A 584 -2.85 16.42 16.38
C GLY A 584 -1.92 15.42 15.70
N VAL A 585 -2.11 14.13 16.02
CA VAL A 585 -1.21 13.03 15.66
C VAL A 585 -1.00 12.89 14.15
N VAL A 586 -2.00 13.22 13.34
CA VAL A 586 -1.91 13.11 11.87
C VAL A 586 -1.00 14.19 11.30
N CYS A 587 -1.27 15.48 11.57
CA CYS A 587 -0.43 16.58 11.10
C CYS A 587 1.00 16.42 11.62
N GLN A 588 1.17 16.01 12.88
CA GLN A 588 2.50 15.81 13.47
C GLN A 588 3.32 14.77 12.71
N ASN A 589 2.75 13.58 12.46
CA ASN A 589 3.47 12.53 11.74
C ASN A 589 3.68 12.87 10.26
N MET A 590 2.68 13.46 9.60
CA MET A 590 2.77 13.78 8.18
C MET A 590 3.77 14.90 7.90
N GLN A 591 3.74 15.97 8.68
CA GLN A 591 4.69 17.06 8.52
C GLN A 591 6.11 16.63 8.91
N LEU A 592 6.29 15.76 9.92
CA LEU A 592 7.60 15.16 10.21
C LEU A 592 8.10 14.28 9.05
N PHE A 593 7.21 13.52 8.40
CA PHE A 593 7.59 12.70 7.26
C PHE A 593 7.94 13.53 6.02
N LEU A 594 7.18 14.60 5.75
CA LEU A 594 7.34 15.44 4.56
C LEU A 594 8.46 16.49 4.71
N CYS A 595 8.65 17.04 5.92
CA CYS A 595 9.48 18.21 6.16
C CYS A 595 9.99 18.28 7.61
N ASP A 596 10.70 17.24 8.06
CA ASP A 596 11.32 17.17 9.39
C ASP A 596 12.14 18.41 9.77
N CYS A 597 12.91 18.99 8.84
CA CYS A 597 13.75 20.16 9.08
C CYS A 597 12.96 21.39 9.55
N ALA A 598 11.74 21.60 9.02
CA ALA A 598 10.90 22.75 9.35
C ALA A 598 10.12 22.56 10.65
N ILE A 599 9.81 21.31 11.00
CA ILE A 599 9.03 20.98 12.18
C ILE A 599 9.89 20.84 13.43
N ASN A 600 11.12 20.33 13.31
CA ASN A 600 12.00 20.18 14.45
C ASN A 600 12.56 21.54 14.91
N LYS A 601 12.40 21.84 16.20
CA LYS A 601 12.81 23.12 16.81
C LYS A 601 14.30 23.43 16.61
N ASP A 602 15.16 22.41 16.65
CA ASP A 602 16.61 22.58 16.54
C ASP A 602 17.06 22.99 15.12
N THR A 603 16.30 22.59 14.10
CA THR A 603 16.64 22.82 12.69
C THR A 603 15.79 23.90 12.02
N ARG A 604 14.67 24.30 12.63
CA ARG A 604 13.72 25.25 12.04
C ARG A 604 14.34 26.61 11.74
N GLU A 605 15.19 27.13 12.62
CA GLU A 605 15.88 28.40 12.38
C GLU A 605 16.86 28.32 11.20
N ILE A 606 17.43 27.14 10.92
CA ILE A 606 18.23 26.91 9.71
C ILE A 606 17.32 27.03 8.48
N VAL A 607 16.13 26.43 8.50
CA VAL A 607 15.16 26.54 7.41
C VAL A 607 14.74 27.99 7.18
N ARG A 608 14.44 28.76 8.23
CA ARG A 608 14.13 30.20 8.14
C ARG A 608 15.29 30.99 7.52
N ALA A 609 16.53 30.73 7.94
CA ALA A 609 17.71 31.38 7.39
C ALA A 609 17.92 31.05 5.90
N HIS A 610 17.73 29.79 5.51
CA HIS A 610 17.80 29.38 4.10
C HIS A 610 16.68 29.99 3.26
N ASN A 611 15.45 30.07 3.79
CA ASN A 611 14.32 30.71 3.11
C ASN A 611 14.61 32.18 2.79
N LEU A 612 15.07 32.95 3.79
CA LEU A 612 15.46 34.35 3.60
C LEU A 612 16.61 34.49 2.60
N ALA A 613 17.61 33.59 2.66
CA ALA A 613 18.73 33.59 1.73
C ALA A 613 18.30 33.27 0.29
N TYR A 614 17.32 32.36 0.11
CA TYR A 614 16.75 32.04 -1.20
C TYR A 614 16.02 33.25 -1.77
N GLN A 615 15.07 33.83 -1.02
CA GLN A 615 14.30 35.00 -1.44
C GLN A 615 15.22 36.18 -1.81
N LYS A 616 16.20 36.49 -0.95
CA LYS A 616 17.19 37.56 -1.21
C LYS A 616 17.97 37.31 -2.49
N ALA A 617 18.54 36.11 -2.63
CA ALA A 617 19.42 35.81 -3.75
C ALA A 617 18.63 35.70 -5.08
N THR A 618 17.36 35.30 -5.06
CA THR A 618 16.48 35.36 -6.25
C THR A 618 16.05 36.77 -6.58
N ASN A 619 15.80 37.62 -5.59
CA ASN A 619 15.49 39.04 -5.82
C ASN A 619 16.70 39.78 -6.42
N GLU A 620 17.91 39.52 -5.93
CA GLU A 620 19.15 40.04 -6.54
C GLU A 620 19.35 39.53 -7.97
N LEU A 621 19.07 38.24 -8.23
CA LEU A 621 19.14 37.65 -9.58
C LEU A 621 18.22 38.36 -10.58
N LEU A 622 16.99 38.68 -10.16
CA LEU A 622 15.93 39.17 -11.06
C LEU A 622 15.91 40.69 -11.23
N GLN A 623 16.68 41.43 -10.43
CA GLN A 623 16.95 42.85 -10.64
C GLN A 623 17.99 43.12 -11.75
N ASP A 624 18.67 42.10 -12.24
CA ASP A 624 19.67 42.22 -13.30
C ASP A 624 19.01 42.53 -14.67
N ASP A 625 19.23 43.75 -15.17
CA ASP A 625 18.67 44.20 -16.45
C ASP A 625 19.14 43.37 -17.66
N SER A 626 20.19 42.57 -17.52
CA SER A 626 20.69 41.68 -18.58
C SER A 626 19.66 40.64 -19.03
N TRP A 627 18.67 40.30 -18.18
CA TRP A 627 17.55 39.44 -18.56
C TRP A 627 16.74 39.97 -19.74
N TYR A 628 16.69 41.29 -19.89
CA TYR A 628 15.83 41.99 -20.85
C TYR A 628 16.63 42.62 -22.01
N SER A 629 17.95 42.48 -22.00
CA SER A 629 18.82 43.07 -23.01
C SER A 629 18.64 42.37 -24.36
N GLY A 630 18.19 43.10 -25.38
CA GLY A 630 17.96 42.58 -26.73
C GLY A 630 16.72 41.70 -26.90
N LYS A 631 15.92 41.48 -25.85
CA LYS A 631 14.69 40.67 -25.87
C LYS A 631 13.49 41.49 -25.42
N VAL A 632 12.75 42.06 -26.37
CA VAL A 632 11.53 42.85 -26.07
C VAL A 632 10.30 41.98 -25.88
N ASP A 633 10.33 40.74 -26.38
CA ASP A 633 9.23 39.77 -26.38
C ASP A 633 9.30 38.76 -25.22
N PHE A 634 10.20 38.98 -24.26
CA PHE A 634 10.38 38.15 -23.08
C PHE A 634 10.48 39.00 -21.82
N THR A 635 9.81 38.61 -20.75
CA THR A 635 10.00 39.24 -19.44
C THR A 635 9.74 38.25 -18.31
N ILE A 636 10.35 38.52 -17.15
CA ILE A 636 10.16 37.79 -15.90
C ILE A 636 9.58 38.80 -14.91
N VAL A 637 8.48 38.43 -14.27
CA VAL A 637 7.79 39.23 -13.27
C VAL A 637 7.73 38.44 -11.97
N VAL A 638 8.34 38.98 -10.93
CA VAL A 638 8.30 38.41 -9.58
C VAL A 638 6.91 38.60 -8.98
N GLN A 639 6.37 37.55 -8.37
CA GLN A 639 5.09 37.56 -7.66
C GLN A 639 5.33 37.20 -6.18
N PRO A 640 5.58 38.18 -5.28
CA PRO A 640 6.07 37.90 -3.93
C PRO A 640 5.01 37.60 -2.87
N TYR A 641 3.73 37.42 -3.23
CA TYR A 641 2.62 37.27 -2.28
C TYR A 641 2.76 36.11 -1.27
N MET A 642 3.68 35.16 -1.51
CA MET A 642 3.97 34.05 -0.59
C MET A 642 5.17 34.28 0.36
N GLU A 643 5.91 35.39 0.23
CA GLU A 643 7.13 35.62 1.03
C GLU A 643 6.85 35.69 2.54
N HIS A 644 5.74 36.32 2.92
CA HIS A 644 5.31 36.48 4.30
C HIS A 644 4.01 35.71 4.59
N MET A 645 3.84 34.55 3.95
CA MET A 645 2.70 33.68 4.21
C MET A 645 2.70 33.19 5.66
N THR A 646 1.60 33.42 6.38
CA THR A 646 1.31 32.84 7.69
C THR A 646 0.19 31.83 7.58
N VAL A 647 0.07 30.93 8.57
CA VAL A 647 -1.05 29.99 8.62
C VAL A 647 -2.38 30.75 8.80
N PRO A 648 -3.37 30.52 7.93
CA PRO A 648 -4.75 30.99 8.11
C PRO A 648 -5.28 30.79 9.51
N THR A 649 -5.98 31.77 10.07
CA THR A 649 -6.68 31.63 11.36
C THR A 649 -8.17 31.81 11.22
N THR A 650 -8.92 31.05 12.01
CA THR A 650 -10.36 31.19 12.21
C THR A 650 -10.65 32.48 13.00
N PRO A 651 -11.91 32.98 13.03
CA PRO A 651 -12.28 34.13 13.86
C PRO A 651 -11.99 33.96 15.36
N ALA A 652 -11.79 32.72 15.83
CA ALA A 652 -11.42 32.40 17.20
C ALA A 652 -9.88 32.44 17.44
N GLY A 653 -9.08 32.75 16.43
CA GLY A 653 -7.62 32.80 16.51
C GLY A 653 -6.91 31.45 16.40
N LEU A 654 -7.63 30.37 16.09
CA LEU A 654 -7.06 29.03 15.87
C LEU A 654 -6.69 28.81 14.41
N ALA A 655 -5.70 27.97 14.12
CA ALA A 655 -5.33 27.60 12.74
C ALA A 655 -6.53 27.05 11.94
N ASP A 656 -6.76 27.58 10.74
CA ASP A 656 -7.82 27.17 9.84
C ASP A 656 -7.32 26.09 8.86
N PHE A 657 -7.45 24.84 9.29
CA PHE A 657 -7.10 23.65 8.52
C PHE A 657 -7.88 23.52 7.21
N SER A 658 -8.97 24.27 6.98
CA SER A 658 -9.74 24.16 5.73
C SER A 658 -8.97 24.61 4.49
N TYR A 659 -7.88 25.37 4.66
CA TYR A 659 -6.98 25.78 3.58
C TYR A 659 -5.91 24.73 3.22
N PHE A 660 -5.79 23.66 4.01
CA PHE A 660 -4.78 22.62 3.83
C PHE A 660 -5.40 21.26 3.54
N ALA A 661 -4.69 20.45 2.79
CA ALA A 661 -5.01 19.05 2.56
C ALA A 661 -4.86 18.26 3.88
N PRO A 662 -5.36 17.02 3.95
CA PRO A 662 -5.33 16.22 5.18
C PRO A 662 -3.94 15.98 5.79
N ASP A 663 -2.86 16.21 5.05
CA ASP A 663 -1.48 16.11 5.53
C ASP A 663 -0.96 17.37 6.22
N CYS A 664 -1.76 18.44 6.26
CA CYS A 664 -1.44 19.72 6.90
C CYS A 664 -0.18 20.37 6.34
N PHE A 665 0.13 20.07 5.07
CA PHE A 665 1.32 20.54 4.37
C PHE A 665 0.96 21.08 2.98
N HIS A 666 0.22 20.32 2.18
CA HIS A 666 -0.26 20.80 0.88
C HIS A 666 -1.53 21.64 1.03
N PHE A 667 -1.82 22.49 0.04
CA PHE A 667 -3.07 23.26 0.03
C PHE A 667 -4.27 22.39 -0.32
N SER A 668 -5.40 22.66 0.34
CA SER A 668 -6.71 22.17 -0.12
C SER A 668 -7.14 22.97 -1.36
N GLN A 669 -8.29 22.62 -1.95
CA GLN A 669 -8.90 23.40 -3.00
C GLN A 669 -9.13 24.86 -2.54
N LYS A 670 -9.53 25.08 -1.28
CA LYS A 670 -9.71 26.43 -0.72
C LYS A 670 -8.38 27.19 -0.66
N GLY A 671 -7.29 26.52 -0.29
CA GLY A 671 -5.94 27.09 -0.33
C GLY A 671 -5.49 27.43 -1.75
N HIS A 672 -5.75 26.54 -2.72
CA HIS A 672 -5.47 26.83 -4.12
C HIS A 672 -6.29 28.01 -4.67
N GLU A 673 -7.57 28.12 -4.31
CA GLU A 673 -8.42 29.24 -4.72
C GLU A 673 -7.89 30.58 -4.15
N ALA A 674 -7.50 30.61 -2.87
CA ALA A 674 -6.89 31.80 -2.27
C ALA A 674 -5.55 32.17 -2.91
N ALA A 675 -4.67 31.20 -3.19
CA ALA A 675 -3.42 31.45 -3.90
C ALA A 675 -3.65 31.94 -5.35
N ALA A 676 -4.74 31.52 -6.00
CA ALA A 676 -5.09 31.99 -7.34
C ALA A 676 -5.55 33.46 -7.35
N ILE A 677 -6.32 33.87 -6.34
CA ILE A 677 -6.75 35.27 -6.16
C ILE A 677 -5.52 36.17 -6.00
N GLU A 678 -4.62 35.81 -5.09
CA GLU A 678 -3.42 36.59 -4.83
C GLU A 678 -2.48 36.62 -6.03
N LEU A 679 -2.25 35.50 -6.71
CA LEU A 679 -1.45 35.51 -7.94
C LEU A 679 -2.03 36.45 -9.00
N TRP A 680 -3.36 36.44 -9.18
CA TRP A 680 -4.03 37.36 -10.11
C TRP A 680 -3.87 38.82 -9.68
N ASN A 681 -4.18 39.14 -8.43
CA ASN A 681 -4.08 40.50 -7.90
C ASN A 681 -2.65 41.03 -8.02
N ASN A 682 -1.66 40.20 -7.68
CA ASN A 682 -0.25 40.54 -7.75
C ASN A 682 0.22 40.78 -9.18
N MET A 683 -0.30 40.06 -10.18
CA MET A 683 -0.06 40.36 -11.59
C MET A 683 -0.61 41.73 -12.01
N MET A 684 -1.68 42.19 -11.36
CA MET A 684 -2.34 43.48 -11.60
C MET A 684 -1.78 44.62 -10.75
N GLU A 685 -0.71 44.38 -9.97
CA GLU A 685 -0.01 45.40 -9.20
C GLU A 685 1.30 45.84 -9.89
N PRO A 686 1.62 47.15 -9.91
CA PRO A 686 2.89 47.65 -10.44
C PRO A 686 4.09 46.99 -9.76
N VAL A 687 5.12 46.67 -10.54
CA VAL A 687 6.42 46.23 -10.01
C VAL A 687 6.97 47.30 -9.05
N GLY A 688 7.38 46.86 -7.85
CA GLY A 688 7.79 47.74 -6.74
C GLY A 688 6.66 48.11 -5.77
N LYS A 689 5.40 47.81 -6.11
CA LYS A 689 4.21 47.98 -5.24
C LYS A 689 3.40 46.69 -5.07
N LYS A 690 4.04 45.55 -5.34
CA LYS A 690 3.41 44.23 -5.23
C LYS A 690 3.17 43.86 -3.77
N THR A 691 2.07 43.17 -3.50
CA THR A 691 1.74 42.58 -2.20
C THR A 691 2.67 41.41 -1.91
N HIS A 692 3.18 41.34 -0.67
CA HIS A 692 4.12 40.32 -0.17
C HIS A 692 3.47 39.31 0.81
N LEU A 693 2.16 39.44 1.03
CA LEU A 693 1.38 38.70 2.03
C LEU A 693 0.29 37.88 1.34
N TRP A 694 -0.03 36.72 1.90
CA TRP A 694 -1.14 35.90 1.43
C TRP A 694 -2.44 36.34 2.12
N ASN A 695 -3.17 37.30 1.52
CA ASN A 695 -4.34 37.91 2.16
C ASN A 695 -5.63 37.11 1.90
N LEU A 696 -6.01 36.29 2.86
CA LEU A 696 -7.18 35.39 2.74
C LEU A 696 -8.54 36.10 2.69
N ALA A 697 -8.58 37.39 3.06
CA ALA A 697 -9.77 38.21 2.98
C ALA A 697 -9.87 38.96 1.63
N ASP A 698 -8.86 38.84 0.77
CA ASP A 698 -8.82 39.58 -0.48
C ASP A 698 -9.84 39.04 -1.50
N THR A 699 -10.23 39.92 -2.42
CA THR A 699 -11.15 39.61 -3.50
C THR A 699 -10.49 39.87 -4.84
N LEU A 700 -11.05 39.34 -5.93
CA LEU A 700 -10.46 39.53 -7.24
C LEU A 700 -10.53 40.99 -7.69
N HIS A 701 -9.38 41.62 -7.88
CA HIS A 701 -9.28 42.99 -8.36
C HIS A 701 -9.41 43.06 -9.88
N CYS A 702 -10.16 44.05 -10.35
CA CYS A 702 -10.21 44.35 -11.78
C CYS A 702 -8.89 44.98 -12.24
N PRO A 703 -8.42 44.66 -13.46
CA PRO A 703 -7.35 45.44 -14.07
C PRO A 703 -7.77 46.91 -14.16
N HIS A 704 -6.83 47.82 -13.93
CA HIS A 704 -7.11 49.26 -13.88
C HIS A 704 -7.70 49.76 -15.21
N ASN A 705 -8.73 50.61 -15.17
CA ASN A 705 -9.49 51.05 -16.37
C ASN A 705 -8.62 51.73 -17.44
N ASP A 706 -7.53 52.40 -17.03
CA ASP A 706 -6.60 53.09 -17.92
C ASP A 706 -5.42 52.22 -18.38
N HIS A 707 -5.22 51.05 -17.76
CA HIS A 707 -4.08 50.15 -18.01
C HIS A 707 -4.53 48.68 -18.01
N GLY A 708 -4.91 48.18 -19.18
CA GLY A 708 -5.28 46.77 -19.39
C GLY A 708 -4.09 45.81 -19.54
N PHE A 709 -2.85 46.27 -19.32
CA PHE A 709 -1.63 45.49 -19.50
C PHE A 709 -1.26 44.73 -18.24
N ILE A 710 -0.57 43.59 -18.39
CA ILE A 710 0.09 42.90 -17.28
C ILE A 710 1.26 43.78 -16.82
N TYR A 711 1.37 44.03 -15.52
CA TYR A 711 2.46 44.84 -14.99
C TYR A 711 3.80 44.10 -15.05
N THR A 712 4.80 44.81 -15.55
CA THR A 712 6.17 44.37 -15.81
C THR A 712 7.13 45.48 -15.39
N ASN A 713 8.42 45.19 -15.34
CA ASN A 713 9.45 46.15 -14.94
C ASN A 713 9.49 47.44 -15.80
N LYS A 714 8.98 47.45 -17.04
CA LYS A 714 9.01 48.63 -17.93
C LYS A 714 7.69 49.39 -18.09
N ASN A 715 6.59 48.94 -17.48
CA ASN A 715 5.28 49.60 -17.55
C ASN A 715 4.64 49.84 -16.16
N SER A 716 5.48 49.85 -15.11
CA SER A 716 5.03 50.00 -13.71
C SER A 716 5.34 51.38 -13.09
N ASN A 717 5.93 52.29 -13.85
CA ASN A 717 6.33 53.63 -13.39
C ASN A 717 5.26 54.69 -13.65
#